data_AF-A0A2J5HII7-F1
#
_entry.id   AF-A0A2J5HII7-F1
#
_cell.length_a   1.000
_cell.length_b   1.000
_cell.length_c   1.000
_cell.angle_alpha   90.00
_cell.angle_beta   90.00
_cell.angle_gamma   90.00
#
_symmetry.space_group_name_H-M   'P 1'
#
loop_
_entity.id
_entity.type
_entity.pdbx_description
1 polymer ?
#
loop_
_entity_poly.entity_id
_entity_poly.type
_entity_poly.pdbx_seq_one_letter_code
_entity_poly.pdbx_strand_id
1 'polypeptide(L)'
;MVTYLLHTSFNPLQVSAMRIGAVAAELSGTWLAPLLMSRIGPIRSGLWFLNWQLGCLAAAVVAFAWFNSQSLVVAAGLIVGVALSRAGLWGFDLSVQYLVQEIPRARGTGRSGPRRRTGCLTCRARKVRCDEVKPTCANCTRLNLHCDYKTLVPGLVAHRSNRRGPTLRPDRPDTTFFQTVLQPDEQRQIMAAASQSSPSQQSSTRLEDVLLPDTSVGPQDVPDTADFASFDMLGFIGDITSDIEQKHLDLTSAGTPALGDQIPGILQTEQQMAWKADVPSLGNARGASAEEPAQDIGSGGPKTQALDEEQQLLMHFSESGPPPAIFGPVDLEWKFVKEAVVTQSPDCFALQKAMYCYADVERSLHADRRGERAPLYHQQAGLEIQSCLEGEIDDALLKRVFAAVLLLMLSEVLSSVELWRTSTSFLHSAYLLLQRFHQRTRTWVGFGHLVVSWVALLDVKSLVAGRDGDPLTELGEVTQPPDDMDSDDTFLHNAGYLVHEALVGPAFGFFLQTQQVIRRIVCIDLHHRSRGTVDDEFEVLKIAHRVGADLETQWQRRPRVVDLYDHPERVEGSLQPAVADELCRTFRQYVANFLAIFIYLHRVAFVIYPRTDRVHRAVDQIIQLAALESTTGAHHLPASFIWPLFVAGLEGSPAQRGWIVAAMRRMEGLPAGQKHPNIGKARQLLEEMTRRQDLSRTWADSRCVRQELFTESFVMI
;
A
#
# COMPACT_ATOMS: atom_id res chain seq x y z
N MET A 1 -48.31 -29.55 -17.23
CA MET A 1 -48.91 -30.54 -16.28
C MET A 1 -50.43 -30.42 -16.18
N VAL A 2 -51.00 -29.25 -15.87
CA VAL A 2 -52.46 -29.11 -15.67
C VAL A 2 -53.26 -29.39 -16.94
N THR A 3 -52.79 -28.91 -18.09
CA THR A 3 -53.38 -29.21 -19.40
C THR A 3 -53.35 -30.71 -19.72
N TYR A 4 -52.27 -31.41 -19.32
CA TYR A 4 -52.12 -32.86 -19.49
C TYR A 4 -53.07 -33.64 -18.57
N LEU A 5 -53.25 -33.19 -17.32
CA LEU A 5 -54.15 -33.81 -16.34
C LEU A 5 -55.62 -33.62 -16.70
N LEU A 6 -55.98 -32.44 -17.21
CA LEU A 6 -57.34 -32.19 -17.73
C LEU A 6 -57.63 -33.04 -18.97
N HIS A 7 -56.62 -33.28 -19.81
CA HIS A 7 -56.72 -34.17 -20.98
C HIS A 7 -56.79 -35.66 -20.61
N THR A 8 -56.31 -36.06 -19.43
CA THR A 8 -56.35 -37.46 -18.91
C THR A 8 -57.55 -37.72 -18.01
N SER A 9 -58.65 -36.96 -18.16
CA SER A 9 -59.95 -37.13 -17.49
C SER A 9 -60.00 -36.84 -15.98
N PHE A 10 -59.04 -36.08 -15.42
CA PHE A 10 -59.12 -35.63 -14.03
C PHE A 10 -60.04 -34.42 -13.85
N ASN A 11 -60.85 -34.44 -12.78
CA ASN A 11 -61.71 -33.31 -12.42
C ASN A 11 -60.88 -32.13 -11.89
N PRO A 12 -61.28 -30.86 -12.14
CA PRO A 12 -60.57 -29.68 -11.64
C PRO A 12 -60.36 -29.67 -10.11
N LEU A 13 -61.32 -30.21 -9.35
CA LEU A 13 -61.22 -30.37 -7.88
C LEU A 13 -60.09 -31.32 -7.47
N GLN A 14 -59.89 -32.42 -8.21
CA GLN A 14 -58.81 -33.39 -7.95
C GLN A 14 -57.44 -32.77 -8.26
N VAL A 15 -57.34 -32.01 -9.36
CA VAL A 15 -56.12 -31.27 -9.70
C VAL A 15 -55.79 -30.22 -8.64
N SER A 16 -56.80 -29.54 -8.09
CA SER A 16 -56.62 -28.60 -6.98
C SER A 16 -56.13 -29.29 -5.71
N ALA A 17 -56.70 -30.44 -5.35
CA ALA A 17 -56.26 -31.23 -4.19
C ALA A 17 -54.81 -31.71 -4.34
N MET A 18 -54.41 -32.16 -5.53
CA MET A 18 -53.03 -32.58 -5.82
C MET A 18 -52.02 -31.44 -5.69
N ARG A 19 -52.39 -30.20 -6.06
CA ARG A 19 -51.53 -29.02 -5.85
C ARG A 19 -51.33 -28.72 -4.37
N ILE A 20 -52.40 -28.80 -3.59
CA ILE A 20 -52.31 -28.62 -2.12
C ILE A 20 -51.39 -29.68 -1.52
N GLY A 21 -51.50 -30.93 -1.97
CA GLY A 21 -50.60 -32.02 -1.57
C GLY A 21 -49.13 -31.75 -1.93
N ALA A 22 -48.85 -31.19 -3.10
CA ALA A 22 -47.49 -30.82 -3.50
C ALA A 22 -46.90 -29.70 -2.64
N VAL A 23 -47.69 -28.67 -2.32
CA VAL A 23 -47.27 -27.58 -1.42
C VAL A 23 -47.04 -28.10 0.00
N ALA A 24 -47.88 -29.02 0.49
CA ALA A 24 -47.66 -29.66 1.79
C ALA A 24 -46.37 -30.50 1.81
N ALA A 25 -46.04 -31.19 0.70
CA ALA A 25 -44.79 -31.92 0.57
C ALA A 25 -43.57 -30.98 0.54
N GLU A 26 -43.65 -29.82 -0.11
CA GLU A 26 -42.60 -28.78 -0.08
C GLU A 26 -42.37 -28.27 1.35
N LEU A 27 -43.45 -27.89 2.05
CA LEU A 27 -43.38 -27.42 3.42
C LEU A 27 -42.88 -28.48 4.40
N SER A 28 -43.08 -29.77 4.10
CA SER A 28 -42.54 -30.84 4.96
C SER A 28 -41.00 -30.81 5.04
N GLY A 29 -40.33 -30.31 3.99
CA GLY A 29 -38.88 -30.12 3.97
C GLY A 29 -38.39 -29.16 5.08
N THR A 30 -39.22 -28.20 5.52
CA THR A 30 -38.89 -27.22 6.58
C THR A 30 -38.68 -27.87 7.93
N TRP A 31 -39.33 -29.02 8.16
CA TRP A 31 -39.24 -29.76 9.41
C TRP A 31 -38.28 -30.94 9.30
N LEU A 32 -38.31 -31.65 8.16
CA LEU A 32 -37.46 -32.81 7.91
C LEU A 32 -35.98 -32.44 7.85
N ALA A 33 -35.63 -31.32 7.20
CA ALA A 33 -34.24 -30.98 6.97
C ALA A 33 -33.48 -30.63 8.26
N PRO A 34 -33.98 -29.75 9.15
CA PRO A 34 -33.29 -29.46 10.42
C PRO A 34 -33.19 -30.68 11.34
N LEU A 35 -34.23 -31.52 11.40
CA LEU A 35 -34.21 -32.76 12.17
C LEU A 35 -33.13 -33.72 11.68
N LEU A 36 -33.01 -33.89 10.36
CA LEU A 36 -32.02 -34.79 9.77
C LEU A 36 -30.59 -34.24 9.91
N MET A 37 -30.39 -32.94 9.70
CA MET A 37 -29.11 -32.26 9.93
C MET A 37 -28.62 -32.46 11.38
N SER A 38 -29.51 -32.34 12.36
CA SER A 38 -29.16 -32.53 13.77
C SER A 38 -28.71 -33.94 14.13
N ARG A 39 -29.14 -34.96 13.38
CA ARG A 39 -28.82 -36.37 13.65
C ARG A 39 -27.62 -36.91 12.89
N ILE A 40 -27.52 -36.60 11.60
CA ILE A 40 -26.50 -37.21 10.71
C ILE A 40 -25.51 -36.19 10.14
N GLY A 41 -25.69 -34.90 10.45
CA GLY A 41 -24.87 -33.80 9.95
C GLY A 41 -25.38 -33.25 8.60
N PRO A 42 -25.06 -31.99 8.27
CA PRO A 42 -25.66 -31.31 7.12
C PRO A 42 -25.22 -31.87 5.77
N ILE A 43 -23.96 -32.31 5.62
CA ILE A 43 -23.45 -32.93 4.39
C ILE A 43 -24.18 -34.26 4.09
N ARG A 44 -24.30 -35.13 5.09
CA ARG A 44 -24.97 -36.44 4.93
C ARG A 44 -26.48 -36.27 4.78
N SER A 45 -27.06 -35.28 5.43
CA SER A 45 -28.47 -34.88 5.26
C SER A 45 -28.75 -34.46 3.81
N GLY A 46 -27.90 -33.61 3.22
CA GLY A 46 -28.03 -33.21 1.81
C GLY A 46 -27.96 -34.40 0.86
N LEU A 47 -27.00 -35.31 1.05
CA LEU A 47 -26.89 -36.53 0.23
C LEU A 47 -28.11 -37.45 0.38
N TRP A 48 -28.70 -37.52 1.58
CA TRP A 48 -29.92 -38.31 1.82
C TRP A 48 -31.12 -37.74 1.07
N PHE A 49 -31.31 -36.42 1.10
CA PHE A 49 -32.40 -35.74 0.37
C PHE A 49 -32.26 -35.86 -1.15
N LEU A 50 -31.03 -35.82 -1.67
CA LEU A 50 -30.76 -36.00 -3.09
C LEU A 50 -31.08 -37.43 -3.55
N ASN A 51 -30.69 -38.46 -2.77
CA ASN A 51 -31.04 -39.85 -3.05
C ASN A 51 -32.56 -40.10 -2.94
N TRP A 52 -33.23 -39.47 -1.99
CA TRP A 52 -34.69 -39.51 -1.86
C TRP A 52 -35.39 -38.92 -3.10
N GLN A 53 -34.93 -37.75 -3.56
CA GLN A 53 -35.44 -37.11 -4.77
C GLN A 53 -35.25 -38.01 -6.00
N LEU A 54 -34.04 -38.55 -6.18
CA LEU A 54 -33.72 -39.44 -7.29
C LEU A 54 -34.57 -40.72 -7.26
N GLY A 55 -34.76 -41.33 -6.09
CA GLY A 55 -35.60 -42.51 -5.91
C GLY A 55 -37.07 -42.26 -6.26
N CYS A 56 -37.64 -41.13 -5.82
CA CYS A 56 -39.02 -40.77 -6.13
C CYS A 56 -39.24 -40.54 -7.64
N LEU A 57 -38.31 -39.85 -8.30
CA LEU A 57 -38.38 -39.59 -9.74
C LEU A 57 -38.15 -40.86 -10.56
N ALA A 58 -37.18 -41.70 -10.17
CA ALA A 58 -36.93 -42.98 -10.84
C ALA A 58 -38.15 -43.91 -10.73
N ALA A 59 -38.79 -44.00 -9.55
CA ALA A 59 -40.01 -44.77 -9.37
C ALA A 59 -41.16 -44.25 -10.25
N ALA A 60 -41.31 -42.93 -10.37
CA ALA A 60 -42.32 -42.32 -11.25
C ALA A 60 -42.05 -42.63 -12.74
N VAL A 61 -40.79 -42.59 -13.18
CA VAL A 61 -40.39 -42.90 -14.56
C VAL A 61 -40.57 -44.40 -14.85
N VAL A 62 -40.18 -45.29 -13.94
CA VAL A 62 -40.38 -46.75 -14.10
C VAL A 62 -41.87 -47.09 -14.15
N ALA A 63 -42.69 -46.49 -13.27
CA ALA A 63 -44.13 -46.65 -13.29
C ALA A 63 -44.75 -46.16 -14.62
N PHE A 64 -44.23 -45.06 -15.18
CA PHE A 64 -44.68 -44.56 -16.48
C PHE A 64 -44.26 -45.47 -17.65
N ALA A 65 -43.06 -46.06 -17.58
CA ALA A 65 -42.52 -46.90 -18.66
C ALA A 65 -43.11 -48.32 -18.70
N TRP A 66 -43.52 -48.87 -17.55
CA TRP A 66 -43.99 -50.25 -17.43
C TRP A 66 -45.51 -50.42 -17.47
N PHE A 67 -46.27 -49.37 -17.14
CA PHE A 67 -47.72 -49.43 -17.12
C PHE A 67 -48.34 -48.65 -18.28
N ASN A 68 -49.53 -49.08 -18.72
CA ASN A 68 -50.23 -48.46 -19.85
C ASN A 68 -50.45 -46.96 -19.61
N SER A 69 -49.99 -46.12 -20.53
CA SER A 69 -49.97 -44.66 -20.42
C SER A 69 -51.38 -44.02 -20.30
N GLN A 70 -52.42 -44.79 -20.59
CA GLN A 70 -53.83 -44.38 -20.45
C GLN A 70 -54.43 -44.67 -19.06
N SER A 71 -53.69 -45.32 -18.15
CA SER A 71 -54.19 -45.62 -16.81
C SER A 71 -54.10 -44.38 -15.90
N LEU A 72 -55.24 -44.01 -15.31
CA LEU A 72 -55.37 -42.94 -14.32
C LEU A 72 -54.40 -43.15 -13.13
N VAL A 73 -54.09 -44.41 -12.80
CA VAL A 73 -53.14 -44.80 -11.74
C VAL A 73 -51.71 -44.35 -12.05
N VAL A 74 -51.29 -44.42 -13.32
CA VAL A 74 -49.94 -44.02 -13.74
C VAL A 74 -49.79 -42.50 -13.69
N ALA A 75 -50.81 -41.77 -14.15
CA ALA A 75 -50.85 -40.32 -14.05
C ALA A 75 -50.85 -39.85 -12.59
N ALA A 76 -51.63 -40.49 -11.71
CA ALA A 76 -51.61 -40.20 -10.27
C ALA A 76 -50.25 -40.53 -9.63
N GLY A 77 -49.64 -41.66 -10.00
CA GLY A 77 -48.31 -42.06 -9.54
C GLY A 77 -47.20 -41.07 -9.94
N LEU A 78 -47.27 -40.54 -11.15
CA LEU A 78 -46.33 -39.52 -11.63
C LEU A 78 -46.45 -38.22 -10.82
N ILE A 79 -47.68 -37.79 -10.52
CA ILE A 79 -47.92 -36.58 -9.70
C ILE A 79 -47.42 -36.78 -8.28
N VAL A 80 -47.71 -37.93 -7.66
CA VAL A 80 -47.25 -38.25 -6.31
C VAL A 80 -45.72 -38.33 -6.26
N GLY A 81 -45.08 -38.97 -7.25
CA GLY A 81 -43.63 -39.04 -7.35
C GLY A 81 -42.98 -37.66 -7.50
N VAL A 82 -43.54 -36.79 -8.36
CA VAL A 82 -43.07 -35.40 -8.51
C VAL A 82 -43.31 -34.60 -7.22
N ALA A 83 -44.47 -34.73 -6.58
CA ALA A 83 -44.77 -34.05 -5.32
C ALA A 83 -43.82 -34.45 -4.19
N LEU A 84 -43.56 -35.75 -4.00
CA LEU A 84 -42.64 -36.26 -2.98
C LEU A 84 -41.18 -35.90 -3.28
N SER A 85 -40.81 -35.78 -4.57
CA SER A 85 -39.47 -35.33 -4.97
C SER A 85 -39.17 -33.89 -4.53
N ARG A 86 -40.21 -33.05 -4.36
CA ARG A 86 -40.06 -31.66 -3.91
C ARG A 86 -39.64 -31.54 -2.45
N ALA A 87 -40.01 -32.49 -1.59
CA ALA A 87 -39.50 -32.55 -0.23
C ALA A 87 -37.98 -32.81 -0.20
N GLY A 88 -37.49 -33.65 -1.13
CA GLY A 88 -36.06 -33.87 -1.33
C GLY A 88 -35.33 -32.63 -1.84
N LEU A 89 -35.88 -31.95 -2.85
CA LEU A 89 -35.29 -30.74 -3.41
C LEU A 89 -35.19 -29.61 -2.36
N TRP A 90 -36.29 -29.34 -1.65
CA TRP A 90 -36.35 -28.26 -0.67
C TRP A 90 -35.49 -28.59 0.58
N GLY A 91 -35.43 -29.87 0.99
CA GLY A 91 -34.54 -30.31 2.07
C GLY A 91 -33.04 -30.28 1.71
N PHE A 92 -32.70 -30.57 0.45
CA PHE A 92 -31.34 -30.40 -0.08
C PHE A 92 -30.95 -28.92 -0.13
N ASP A 93 -31.82 -28.05 -0.64
CA ASP A 93 -31.59 -26.60 -0.71
C ASP A 93 -31.31 -26.02 0.69
N LEU A 94 -32.11 -26.39 1.69
CA LEU A 94 -31.87 -25.98 3.08
C LEU A 94 -30.53 -26.50 3.62
N SER A 95 -30.14 -27.72 3.24
CA SER A 95 -28.85 -28.32 3.64
C SER A 95 -27.67 -27.57 3.03
N VAL A 96 -27.79 -27.12 1.77
CA VAL A 96 -26.78 -26.31 1.08
C VAL A 96 -26.71 -24.91 1.67
N GLN A 97 -27.84 -24.25 1.90
CA GLN A 97 -27.87 -22.93 2.55
C GLN A 97 -27.23 -22.97 3.95
N TYR A 98 -27.56 -24.00 4.74
CA TYR A 98 -26.96 -24.22 6.04
C TYR A 98 -25.44 -24.46 5.93
N LEU A 99 -24.99 -25.28 4.96
CA LEU A 99 -23.56 -25.52 4.71
C LEU A 99 -22.82 -24.25 4.30
N VAL A 100 -23.39 -23.43 3.43
CA VAL A 100 -22.81 -22.16 2.97
C VAL A 100 -22.70 -21.16 4.13
N GLN A 101 -23.69 -21.13 5.02
CA GLN A 101 -23.68 -20.29 6.22
C GLN A 101 -22.75 -20.83 7.33
N GLU A 102 -22.58 -22.16 7.41
CA GLU A 102 -21.69 -22.84 8.35
C GLU A 102 -20.25 -22.98 7.86
N ILE A 103 -19.92 -22.62 6.60
CA ILE A 103 -18.52 -22.43 6.22
C ILE A 103 -17.93 -21.53 7.29
N PRO A 104 -17.00 -22.03 8.12
CA PRO A 104 -16.43 -21.21 9.16
C PRO A 104 -15.89 -19.98 8.46
N ARG A 105 -16.25 -18.78 8.95
CA ARG A 105 -15.40 -17.59 8.83
C ARG A 105 -13.97 -18.10 8.79
N ALA A 106 -13.31 -17.97 7.64
CA ALA A 106 -11.97 -18.52 7.39
C ALA A 106 -11.21 -18.43 8.69
N ARG A 107 -10.92 -19.58 9.32
CA ARG A 107 -10.49 -19.71 10.73
C ARG A 107 -9.85 -18.42 11.15
N GLY A 108 -10.65 -17.59 11.85
CA GLY A 108 -10.23 -16.23 12.16
C GLY A 108 -8.82 -16.31 12.68
N THR A 109 -7.93 -15.54 12.06
CA THR A 109 -6.51 -15.40 12.36
C THR A 109 -6.29 -15.56 13.85
N GLY A 110 -6.10 -16.82 14.22
CA GLY A 110 -6.11 -17.24 15.59
C GLY A 110 -4.74 -16.92 16.11
N ARG A 111 -4.65 -15.77 16.79
CA ARG A 111 -3.55 -15.37 17.68
C ARG A 111 -2.37 -14.69 16.97
N SER A 112 -2.58 -13.46 16.49
CA SER A 112 -1.53 -12.39 16.48
C SER A 112 -2.15 -11.00 16.33
N GLY A 113 -3.14 -10.65 17.15
CA GLY A 113 -3.46 -9.24 17.38
C GLY A 113 -2.49 -8.63 18.40
N PRO A 114 -2.19 -7.32 18.34
CA PRO A 114 -1.26 -6.68 19.26
C PRO A 114 -1.67 -6.93 20.73
N ARG A 115 -0.72 -7.38 21.55
CA ARG A 115 -0.95 -7.63 22.99
C ARG A 115 -1.22 -6.29 23.68
N ARG A 116 -2.44 -6.09 24.19
CA ARG A 116 -2.80 -4.91 24.99
C ARG A 116 -1.94 -4.87 26.26
N ARG A 117 -1.37 -3.70 26.59
CA ARG A 117 -0.49 -3.48 27.75
C ARG A 117 -1.18 -3.70 29.12
N THR A 118 -2.51 -3.81 29.13
CA THR A 118 -3.41 -3.81 30.30
C THR A 118 -3.80 -5.20 30.83
N GLY A 119 -3.40 -6.29 30.16
CA GLY A 119 -3.69 -7.66 30.62
C GLY A 119 -3.02 -8.07 31.94
N CYS A 120 -3.64 -8.99 32.68
CA CYS A 120 -3.10 -9.53 33.92
C CYS A 120 -1.72 -10.19 33.71
N LEU A 121 -0.88 -10.16 34.75
CA LEU A 121 0.49 -10.69 34.71
C LEU A 121 0.50 -12.18 34.37
N THR A 122 -0.48 -12.94 34.86
CA THR A 122 -0.61 -14.38 34.64
C THR A 122 -0.89 -14.73 33.18
N CYS A 123 -1.81 -14.03 32.52
CA CYS A 123 -2.08 -14.25 31.10
C CYS A 123 -0.91 -13.79 30.22
N ARG A 124 -0.24 -12.69 30.61
CA ARG A 124 0.97 -12.20 29.93
C ARG A 124 2.12 -13.19 30.00
N ALA A 125 2.43 -13.72 31.18
CA ALA A 125 3.48 -14.73 31.38
C ALA A 125 3.22 -15.99 30.55
N ARG A 126 1.93 -16.39 30.44
CA ARG A 126 1.50 -17.55 29.65
C ARG A 126 1.35 -17.26 28.15
N LYS A 127 1.69 -16.05 27.70
CA LYS A 127 1.60 -15.60 26.30
C LYS A 127 0.19 -15.77 25.69
N VAL A 128 -0.87 -15.68 26.51
CA VAL A 128 -2.28 -15.75 26.10
C VAL A 128 -2.97 -14.39 26.25
N ARG A 129 -3.98 -14.08 25.43
CA ARG A 129 -4.75 -12.83 25.53
C ARG A 129 -5.55 -12.82 26.84
N CYS A 130 -5.50 -11.71 27.56
CA CYS A 130 -6.32 -11.46 28.75
C CYS A 130 -7.60 -10.72 28.33
N ASP A 131 -8.71 -11.06 28.95
CA ASP A 131 -10.01 -10.41 28.81
C ASP A 131 -10.18 -9.21 29.75
N GLU A 132 -9.18 -8.92 30.60
CA GLU A 132 -9.06 -7.70 31.43
C GLU A 132 -10.18 -7.49 32.47
N VAL A 133 -11.05 -8.49 32.65
CA VAL A 133 -12.07 -8.50 33.72
C VAL A 133 -11.40 -8.52 35.10
N LYS A 134 -11.85 -7.65 36.00
CA LYS A 134 -11.40 -7.53 37.39
C LYS A 134 -12.52 -8.01 38.33
N PRO A 135 -12.22 -8.71 39.44
CA PRO A 135 -10.89 -8.95 40.03
C PRO A 135 -10.08 -10.07 39.37
N THR A 136 -10.73 -11.03 38.69
CA THR A 136 -10.05 -12.14 38.00
C THR A 136 -10.54 -12.25 36.55
N CYS A 137 -9.61 -12.48 35.62
CA CYS A 137 -9.94 -12.64 34.21
C CYS A 137 -10.48 -14.05 33.92
N ALA A 138 -11.39 -14.19 32.95
CA ALA A 138 -12.06 -15.46 32.62
C ALA A 138 -11.09 -16.59 32.28
N ASN A 139 -9.94 -16.27 31.67
CA ASN A 139 -8.94 -17.27 31.33
C ASN A 139 -8.19 -17.80 32.56
N CYS A 140 -7.96 -16.95 33.57
CA CYS A 140 -7.43 -17.38 34.87
C CYS A 140 -8.48 -18.14 35.68
N THR A 141 -9.75 -17.72 35.64
CA THR A 141 -10.86 -18.39 36.31
C THR A 141 -11.07 -19.81 35.78
N ARG A 142 -11.14 -19.98 34.45
CA ARG A 142 -11.33 -21.30 33.82
C ARG A 142 -10.21 -22.29 34.14
N LEU A 143 -9.00 -21.79 34.32
CA LEU A 143 -7.80 -22.61 34.55
C LEU A 143 -7.38 -22.66 36.02
N ASN A 144 -8.19 -22.06 36.90
CA ASN A 144 -7.95 -21.98 38.33
C ASN A 144 -6.54 -21.44 38.68
N LEU A 145 -6.10 -20.40 37.97
CA LEU A 145 -4.80 -19.75 38.15
C LEU A 145 -4.96 -18.43 38.92
N HIS A 146 -3.98 -18.12 39.77
CA HIS A 146 -3.90 -16.83 40.45
C HIS A 146 -3.83 -15.70 39.41
N CYS A 147 -4.77 -14.74 39.47
CA CYS A 147 -4.87 -13.65 38.52
C CYS A 147 -4.41 -12.35 39.19
N ASP A 148 -3.26 -11.84 38.76
CA ASP A 148 -2.66 -10.64 39.36
C ASP A 148 -2.54 -9.49 38.35
N TYR A 149 -2.92 -8.29 38.78
CA TYR A 149 -2.84 -7.07 37.99
C TYR A 149 -1.83 -6.13 38.67
N LYS A 150 -0.97 -5.46 37.88
CA LYS A 150 0.05 -4.55 38.41
C LYS A 150 -0.62 -3.45 39.27
N THR A 151 -0.46 -3.54 40.59
CA THR A 151 -0.90 -2.54 41.54
C THR A 151 -0.03 -1.29 41.41
N LEU A 152 -0.58 -0.24 40.81
CA LEU A 152 -0.06 1.11 41.04
C LEU A 152 -0.50 1.48 42.46
N VAL A 153 0.42 1.36 43.42
CA VAL A 153 0.17 1.72 44.82
C VAL A 153 -0.14 3.23 44.89
N PRO A 154 -1.35 3.64 45.31
CA PRO A 154 -1.65 5.04 45.60
C PRO A 154 -1.33 5.31 47.07
N GLY A 155 -0.44 6.28 47.36
CA GLY A 155 -0.38 6.91 48.67
C GLY A 155 1.01 7.01 49.30
N LEU A 156 1.69 8.13 49.04
CA LEU A 156 2.45 8.86 50.05
C LEU A 156 2.35 10.35 49.71
N VAL A 157 1.33 10.98 50.28
CA VAL A 157 1.12 12.43 50.27
C VAL A 157 2.09 13.03 51.28
N ALA A 158 3.12 13.72 50.80
CA ALA A 158 3.86 14.68 51.60
C ALA A 158 3.30 16.09 51.34
N HIS A 159 2.69 16.65 52.37
CA HIS A 159 2.10 17.97 52.40
C HIS A 159 3.20 19.00 52.72
N ARG A 160 3.52 19.93 51.79
CA ARG A 160 3.51 21.40 52.05
C ARG A 160 4.19 22.27 50.99
N SER A 161 3.47 23.38 50.77
CA SER A 161 3.90 24.73 50.40
C SER A 161 4.19 25.03 48.93
N ASN A 162 3.16 25.63 48.34
CA ASN A 162 3.16 26.66 47.32
C ASN A 162 4.44 27.55 47.37
N ARG A 163 5.36 27.36 46.42
CA ARG A 163 6.27 28.40 45.93
C ARG A 163 6.41 28.28 44.42
N ARG A 164 6.22 29.42 43.76
CA ARG A 164 6.30 29.65 42.31
C ARG A 164 7.72 29.40 41.79
N GLY A 165 7.82 28.80 40.60
CA GLY A 165 9.04 28.70 39.78
C GLY A 165 8.89 27.63 38.68
N PRO A 166 9.19 27.92 37.40
CA PRO A 166 9.02 26.97 36.31
C PRO A 166 10.26 26.09 36.18
N THR A 167 10.11 24.77 36.19
CA THR A 167 11.17 23.84 35.77
C THR A 167 10.60 22.73 34.90
N LEU A 168 11.17 22.66 33.69
CA LEU A 168 10.86 21.78 32.58
C LEU A 168 10.82 20.29 32.99
N ARG A 169 9.84 19.58 32.42
CA ARG A 169 9.97 18.15 32.13
C ARG A 169 10.46 18.01 30.68
N PRO A 170 11.25 16.99 30.33
CA PRO A 170 11.66 16.78 28.95
C PRO A 170 10.43 16.37 28.14
N ASP A 171 10.08 17.25 27.21
CA ASP A 171 8.96 17.13 26.30
C ASP A 171 9.15 16.01 25.28
N ARG A 172 8.01 15.47 24.85
CA ARG A 172 7.87 14.67 23.63
C ARG A 172 8.19 15.57 22.42
N PRO A 173 8.67 15.02 21.29
CA PRO A 173 8.95 15.81 20.10
C PRO A 173 7.71 16.56 19.59
N ASP A 174 7.90 17.84 19.25
CA ASP A 174 6.94 18.86 18.80
C ASP A 174 6.20 18.50 17.50
N THR A 175 5.39 17.46 17.54
CA THR A 175 4.37 17.15 16.51
C THR A 175 3.17 18.10 16.59
N THR A 176 3.08 18.89 17.67
CA THR A 176 1.98 19.81 17.97
C THR A 176 1.99 21.05 17.08
N PHE A 177 3.16 21.60 16.70
CA PHE A 177 3.22 22.83 15.90
C PHE A 177 2.59 22.65 14.51
N PHE A 178 3.10 21.70 13.71
CA PHE A 178 2.60 21.47 12.36
C PHE A 178 1.12 21.05 12.37
N GLN A 179 0.68 20.30 13.39
CA GLN A 179 -0.73 19.97 13.57
C GLN A 179 -1.59 21.19 13.95
N THR A 180 -1.08 22.17 14.69
CA THR A 180 -1.88 23.31 15.18
C THR A 180 -1.89 24.48 14.19
N VAL A 181 -0.78 24.70 13.48
CA VAL A 181 -0.59 25.83 12.55
C VAL A 181 -1.02 25.48 11.12
N LEU A 182 -0.94 24.21 10.70
CA LEU A 182 -1.31 23.79 9.35
C LEU A 182 -2.70 23.14 9.22
N GLN A 183 -3.46 23.01 10.31
CA GLN A 183 -4.82 22.46 10.24
C GLN A 183 -5.75 23.38 9.42
N PRO A 184 -6.61 22.82 8.54
CA PRO A 184 -7.61 23.58 7.80
C PRO A 184 -8.53 24.37 8.73
N ASP A 185 -8.85 25.62 8.38
CA ASP A 185 -9.74 26.49 9.17
C ASP A 185 -11.13 25.88 9.42
N GLU A 186 -11.58 24.98 8.54
CA GLU A 186 -12.81 24.21 8.69
C GLU A 186 -12.82 23.37 9.98
N GLN A 187 -11.69 22.81 10.43
CA GLN A 187 -11.62 22.00 11.66
C GLN A 187 -11.63 22.86 12.94
N ARG A 188 -11.09 24.08 12.90
CA ARG A 188 -11.25 25.06 14.00
C ARG A 188 -12.71 25.47 14.16
N GLN A 189 -13.42 25.63 13.04
CA GLN A 189 -14.85 25.92 13.03
C GLN A 189 -15.70 24.71 13.45
N ILE A 190 -15.33 23.49 13.08
CA ILE A 190 -16.02 22.26 13.50
C ILE A 190 -15.86 22.01 15.00
N MET A 191 -14.69 22.28 15.61
CA MET A 191 -14.53 22.19 17.07
C MET A 191 -15.31 23.27 17.83
N ALA A 192 -15.52 24.45 17.23
CA ALA A 192 -16.38 25.49 17.79
C ALA A 192 -17.89 25.18 17.59
N ALA A 193 -18.25 24.57 16.46
CA ALA A 193 -19.62 24.25 16.08
C ALA A 193 -20.14 22.93 16.69
N ALA A 194 -19.27 22.01 17.11
CA ALA A 194 -19.63 20.76 17.79
C ALA A 194 -20.27 20.97 19.19
N SER A 195 -20.44 22.22 19.62
CA SER A 195 -21.18 22.57 20.84
C SER A 195 -22.69 22.76 20.59
N GLN A 196 -23.17 22.80 19.35
CA GLN A 196 -24.57 23.13 19.07
C GLN A 196 -25.19 22.35 17.90
N SER A 197 -25.95 21.31 18.26
CA SER A 197 -27.14 20.76 17.59
C SER A 197 -27.03 19.85 16.34
N SER A 198 -27.97 18.90 16.28
CA SER A 198 -28.29 17.96 15.18
C SER A 198 -29.79 18.14 14.79
N PRO A 199 -30.39 17.38 13.85
CA PRO A 199 -30.35 17.60 12.39
C PRO A 199 -31.76 17.64 11.73
N SER A 200 -31.90 18.12 10.48
CA SER A 200 -33.09 17.84 9.64
C SER A 200 -32.88 17.99 8.13
N GLN A 201 -33.07 16.87 7.43
CA GLN A 201 -33.87 16.61 6.20
C GLN A 201 -33.66 17.34 4.86
N GLN A 202 -33.44 16.48 3.83
CA GLN A 202 -34.02 16.44 2.47
C GLN A 202 -33.70 17.55 1.45
N SER A 203 -33.29 17.14 0.23
CA SER A 203 -34.10 17.22 -1.02
C SER A 203 -33.32 16.80 -2.28
N SER A 204 -34.06 16.24 -3.24
CA SER A 204 -33.68 15.63 -4.52
C SER A 204 -33.72 16.61 -5.69
N THR A 205 -33.00 16.31 -6.80
CA THR A 205 -33.36 16.48 -8.25
C THR A 205 -32.08 16.37 -9.12
N ARG A 206 -32.02 16.01 -10.40
CA ARG A 206 -32.79 15.20 -11.39
C ARG A 206 -31.88 15.11 -12.65
N LEU A 207 -32.09 14.09 -13.48
CA LEU A 207 -31.39 13.69 -14.72
C LEU A 207 -31.27 14.74 -15.84
N GLU A 208 -30.31 14.56 -16.77
CA GLU A 208 -30.58 14.46 -18.23
C GLU A 208 -29.42 13.84 -19.07
N ASP A 209 -29.81 12.97 -20.02
CA ASP A 209 -29.06 12.26 -21.08
C ASP A 209 -28.73 13.15 -22.29
N VAL A 210 -27.66 12.88 -23.07
CA VAL A 210 -27.65 12.94 -24.56
C VAL A 210 -26.52 12.05 -25.20
N LEU A 211 -26.93 11.35 -26.27
CA LEU A 211 -26.34 10.46 -27.31
C LEU A 211 -24.85 10.49 -27.78
N LEU A 212 -24.46 9.31 -28.31
CA LEU A 212 -23.29 8.86 -29.12
C LEU A 212 -23.13 9.55 -30.52
N PRO A 213 -22.03 9.32 -31.29
CA PRO A 213 -21.94 8.14 -32.18
C PRO A 213 -20.54 7.49 -32.39
N ASP A 214 -20.61 6.23 -32.86
CA ASP A 214 -19.53 5.29 -33.25
C ASP A 214 -18.71 5.68 -34.50
N THR A 215 -17.53 5.06 -34.66
CA THR A 215 -17.15 4.40 -35.93
C THR A 215 -15.99 3.41 -35.73
N SER A 216 -16.15 2.22 -36.32
CA SER A 216 -15.23 1.08 -36.34
C SER A 216 -14.68 0.86 -37.76
N VAL A 217 -13.41 0.46 -37.89
CA VAL A 217 -12.88 -0.30 -39.04
C VAL A 217 -11.62 -1.11 -38.63
N GLY A 218 -11.58 -2.39 -39.03
CA GLY A 218 -10.36 -3.19 -39.27
C GLY A 218 -10.65 -4.13 -40.47
N PRO A 219 -9.85 -5.16 -40.79
CA PRO A 219 -8.41 -5.41 -40.59
C PRO A 219 -7.71 -5.85 -41.93
N GLN A 220 -6.39 -6.08 -41.94
CA GLN A 220 -5.72 -6.93 -42.95
C GLN A 220 -4.34 -7.45 -42.49
N ASP A 221 -4.12 -8.77 -42.68
CA ASP A 221 -2.96 -9.61 -42.30
C ASP A 221 -1.87 -9.72 -43.40
N VAL A 222 -0.74 -10.42 -43.05
CA VAL A 222 0.20 -11.30 -43.85
C VAL A 222 1.71 -10.96 -43.61
N PRO A 223 2.70 -11.91 -43.52
CA PRO A 223 3.42 -12.23 -42.28
C PRO A 223 4.99 -12.25 -42.38
N ASP A 224 5.61 -12.69 -41.27
CA ASP A 224 6.96 -13.26 -41.06
C ASP A 224 8.23 -12.41 -41.25
N THR A 225 8.90 -12.08 -40.13
CA THR A 225 10.30 -12.49 -39.81
C THR A 225 10.55 -12.36 -38.30
N ALA A 226 11.35 -13.28 -37.74
CA ALA A 226 11.61 -13.42 -36.31
C ALA A 226 12.29 -12.20 -35.68
N ASP A 227 11.55 -11.41 -34.89
CA ASP A 227 12.07 -10.29 -34.11
C ASP A 227 11.36 -10.20 -32.75
N PHE A 228 12.09 -9.71 -31.75
CA PHE A 228 11.68 -9.50 -30.36
C PHE A 228 10.22 -9.03 -30.25
N ALA A 229 9.34 -9.88 -29.73
CA ALA A 229 7.93 -9.56 -29.58
C ALA A 229 7.78 -8.33 -28.65
N SER A 230 7.37 -7.20 -29.23
CA SER A 230 6.96 -6.01 -28.48
C SER A 230 5.93 -6.42 -27.43
N PHE A 231 6.21 -6.16 -26.15
CA PHE A 231 5.24 -6.40 -25.09
C PHE A 231 3.98 -5.56 -25.36
N ASP A 232 2.85 -6.22 -25.64
CA ASP A 232 1.59 -5.52 -25.88
C ASP A 232 1.04 -4.96 -24.56
N MET A 233 1.54 -3.79 -24.22
CA MET A 233 1.20 -3.08 -23.00
C MET A 233 -0.25 -2.59 -22.99
N LEU A 234 -0.82 -2.35 -24.18
CA LEU A 234 -2.21 -1.95 -24.33
C LEU A 234 -3.14 -3.15 -24.12
N GLY A 235 -2.82 -4.33 -24.66
CA GLY A 235 -3.52 -5.58 -24.35
C GLY A 235 -3.33 -6.04 -22.90
N PHE A 236 -2.20 -5.72 -22.28
CA PHE A 236 -2.00 -5.94 -20.84
C PHE A 236 -2.92 -5.05 -19.97
N ILE A 237 -3.19 -3.82 -20.41
CA ILE A 237 -3.88 -2.80 -19.63
C ILE A 237 -5.38 -2.73 -19.89
N GLY A 238 -5.83 -2.98 -21.13
CA GLY A 238 -7.23 -3.04 -21.61
C GLY A 238 -8.16 -4.03 -20.89
N ASP A 239 -7.60 -4.72 -19.92
CA ASP A 239 -7.93 -6.05 -19.51
C ASP A 239 -7.90 -6.07 -17.96
N ILE A 240 -7.21 -5.11 -17.32
CA ILE A 240 -7.10 -4.95 -15.85
C ILE A 240 -8.49 -4.95 -15.21
N THR A 241 -9.42 -4.20 -15.79
CA THR A 241 -10.81 -4.15 -15.37
C THR A 241 -11.50 -5.51 -15.44
N SER A 242 -11.24 -6.32 -16.47
CA SER A 242 -11.83 -7.66 -16.66
C SER A 242 -11.41 -8.67 -15.58
N ASP A 243 -10.16 -8.67 -15.13
CA ASP A 243 -9.67 -9.55 -14.05
C ASP A 243 -10.34 -9.19 -12.71
N ILE A 244 -10.56 -7.89 -12.49
CA ILE A 244 -11.20 -7.39 -11.28
C ILE A 244 -12.70 -7.69 -11.32
N GLU A 245 -13.34 -7.55 -12.48
CA GLU A 245 -14.74 -7.94 -12.72
C GLU A 245 -14.94 -9.43 -12.52
N GLN A 246 -14.05 -10.28 -13.05
CA GLN A 246 -14.14 -11.73 -12.89
C GLN A 246 -14.02 -12.13 -11.40
N LYS A 247 -13.18 -11.46 -10.62
CA LYS A 247 -13.05 -11.71 -9.16
C LYS A 247 -14.21 -11.11 -8.33
N HIS A 248 -14.77 -9.98 -8.76
CA HIS A 248 -16.00 -9.43 -8.20
C HIS A 248 -17.19 -10.36 -8.50
N LEU A 249 -17.23 -10.92 -9.70
CA LEU A 249 -18.14 -11.99 -10.09
C LEU A 249 -17.88 -13.24 -9.24
N ASP A 250 -16.65 -13.62 -8.96
CA ASP A 250 -16.35 -14.75 -8.07
C ASP A 250 -16.80 -14.48 -6.62
N LEU A 251 -16.79 -13.25 -6.11
CA LEU A 251 -17.38 -12.95 -4.79
C LEU A 251 -18.89 -13.02 -4.77
N THR A 252 -19.49 -12.65 -5.88
CA THR A 252 -20.94 -12.69 -6.05
C THR A 252 -21.44 -14.05 -6.53
N SER A 253 -20.58 -14.93 -7.04
CA SER A 253 -20.91 -16.23 -7.65
C SER A 253 -20.26 -17.46 -6.99
N ALA A 254 -19.15 -17.34 -6.25
CA ALA A 254 -18.49 -18.45 -5.57
C ALA A 254 -19.23 -18.86 -4.29
N GLY A 255 -20.39 -19.49 -4.49
CA GLY A 255 -20.56 -20.84 -3.96
C GLY A 255 -19.72 -21.80 -4.81
N THR A 256 -18.81 -22.52 -4.15
CA THR A 256 -17.91 -23.61 -4.64
C THR A 256 -16.66 -23.28 -5.46
N PRO A 257 -15.47 -23.60 -4.93
CA PRO A 257 -14.38 -24.18 -5.68
C PRO A 257 -14.22 -25.68 -5.36
N ALA A 258 -14.02 -26.47 -6.41
CA ALA A 258 -13.49 -27.83 -6.33
C ALA A 258 -11.95 -27.75 -6.20
N LEU A 259 -11.38 -28.41 -5.18
CA LEU A 259 -9.97 -28.78 -5.19
C LEU A 259 -9.82 -30.15 -4.54
N GLY A 260 -9.38 -31.09 -5.37
CA GLY A 260 -9.12 -32.47 -5.03
C GLY A 260 -7.93 -32.65 -4.09
N ASP A 261 -7.96 -33.81 -3.44
CA ASP A 261 -7.05 -34.31 -2.43
C ASP A 261 -5.56 -34.24 -2.80
N GLN A 262 -4.73 -33.91 -1.80
CA GLN A 262 -3.68 -34.81 -1.30
C GLN A 262 -3.05 -34.25 0.01
N ILE A 263 -3.26 -34.98 1.10
CA ILE A 263 -2.59 -34.85 2.41
C ILE A 263 -1.65 -36.06 2.55
N PRO A 264 -0.41 -35.86 3.03
CA PRO A 264 0.02 -36.55 4.25
C PRO A 264 0.66 -35.51 5.20
N GLY A 265 0.43 -35.49 6.51
CA GLY A 265 0.53 -36.59 7.46
C GLY A 265 1.53 -36.14 8.53
N ILE A 266 1.02 -35.57 9.62
CA ILE A 266 1.83 -35.11 10.77
C ILE A 266 2.29 -36.33 11.56
N LEU A 267 3.60 -36.48 11.74
CA LEU A 267 4.18 -37.30 12.80
C LEU A 267 5.14 -36.41 13.60
N GLN A 268 4.68 -36.02 14.79
CA GLN A 268 5.51 -35.41 15.82
C GLN A 268 6.53 -36.45 16.30
N THR A 269 7.79 -36.06 16.39
CA THR A 269 8.76 -36.71 17.27
C THR A 269 9.47 -35.61 18.04
N GLU A 270 9.24 -35.60 19.35
CA GLU A 270 9.99 -34.80 20.31
C GLU A 270 11.45 -35.27 20.32
N GLN A 271 12.39 -34.34 20.20
CA GLN A 271 13.74 -34.56 20.70
C GLN A 271 14.26 -33.29 21.37
N GLN A 272 14.42 -33.42 22.69
CA GLN A 272 15.16 -32.52 23.56
C GLN A 272 16.63 -32.48 23.15
N MET A 273 17.20 -31.28 23.04
CA MET A 273 18.58 -31.04 23.46
C MET A 273 18.68 -29.68 24.15
N ALA A 274 19.09 -29.72 25.41
CA ALA A 274 19.46 -28.59 26.23
C ALA A 274 20.96 -28.34 26.09
N TRP A 275 21.39 -27.10 25.85
CA TRP A 275 22.72 -26.62 26.26
C TRP A 275 22.66 -25.16 26.72
N LYS A 276 23.49 -24.90 27.72
CA LYS A 276 23.46 -23.84 28.74
C LYS A 276 23.88 -22.47 28.20
N ALA A 277 23.32 -21.42 28.80
CA ALA A 277 23.84 -20.06 28.68
C ALA A 277 24.85 -19.82 29.81
N ASP A 278 26.09 -19.49 29.46
CA ASP A 278 27.06 -18.88 30.37
C ASP A 278 27.08 -17.37 30.13
N VAL A 279 26.87 -16.63 31.21
CA VAL A 279 26.97 -15.18 31.31
C VAL A 279 28.23 -14.88 32.13
N PRO A 280 29.18 -14.05 31.66
CA PRO A 280 30.14 -13.43 32.57
C PRO A 280 29.61 -12.11 33.10
N SER A 281 29.62 -12.01 34.44
CA SER A 281 29.25 -10.84 35.21
C SER A 281 30.29 -9.72 35.11
N LEU A 282 29.76 -8.51 35.22
CA LEU A 282 30.40 -7.23 35.51
C LEU A 282 31.47 -7.31 36.62
N GLY A 283 32.69 -6.85 36.30
CA GLY A 283 33.75 -6.57 37.27
C GLY A 283 33.96 -5.06 37.42
N ASN A 284 33.78 -4.55 38.63
CA ASN A 284 34.08 -3.16 39.04
C ASN A 284 35.59 -2.89 39.01
N ALA A 285 36.00 -1.70 38.54
CA ALA A 285 37.15 -0.98 39.09
C ALA A 285 37.13 0.53 38.74
N ARG A 286 36.92 1.33 39.78
CA ARG A 286 37.63 2.56 40.20
C ARG A 286 38.03 3.62 39.16
N GLY A 287 37.63 4.85 39.48
CA GLY A 287 37.94 6.05 38.72
C GLY A 287 39.41 6.46 38.74
N ALA A 288 39.72 7.33 37.78
CA ALA A 288 40.87 8.21 37.78
C ALA A 288 40.48 9.53 37.09
N SER A 289 40.75 10.60 37.82
CA SER A 289 41.02 12.00 37.52
C SER A 289 40.88 12.55 36.10
N ALA A 290 40.37 13.78 36.07
CA ALA A 290 40.47 14.74 34.98
C ALA A 290 41.94 15.02 34.62
N GLU A 291 42.24 14.96 33.33
CA GLU A 291 43.40 15.60 32.71
C GLU A 291 42.90 16.39 31.49
N GLU A 292 43.07 17.70 31.55
CA GLU A 292 43.00 18.61 30.40
C GLU A 292 44.18 18.31 29.46
N PRO A 293 43.97 18.28 28.13
CA PRO A 293 45.07 18.45 27.20
C PRO A 293 45.31 19.94 26.95
N ALA A 294 46.57 20.30 27.08
CA ALA A 294 47.14 21.62 26.89
C ALA A 294 46.89 22.21 25.49
N GLN A 295 46.94 23.54 25.49
CA GLN A 295 46.86 24.46 24.36
C GLN A 295 47.82 24.09 23.22
N ASP A 296 47.30 24.09 21.99
CA ASP A 296 48.10 24.39 20.81
C ASP A 296 47.46 25.55 20.05
N ILE A 297 48.29 26.51 19.66
CA ILE A 297 47.90 27.85 19.23
C ILE A 297 47.54 27.83 17.74
N GLY A 298 46.24 27.97 17.44
CA GLY A 298 45.71 28.22 16.10
C GLY A 298 44.65 29.32 16.16
N SER A 299 45.03 30.53 15.77
CA SER A 299 44.20 31.73 15.73
C SER A 299 43.05 31.62 14.72
N GLY A 300 41.87 31.21 15.19
CA GLY A 300 40.60 31.36 14.49
C GLY A 300 39.45 31.22 15.49
N GLY A 301 38.65 32.25 15.71
CA GLY A 301 37.54 32.18 16.67
C GLY A 301 36.48 31.14 16.25
N PRO A 302 35.63 30.65 17.16
CA PRO A 302 34.59 29.65 16.85
C PRO A 302 33.58 30.13 15.79
N LYS A 303 33.41 31.46 15.63
CA LYS A 303 32.60 32.04 14.55
C LYS A 303 33.31 32.02 13.19
N THR A 304 34.62 32.18 13.16
CA THR A 304 35.42 32.16 11.92
C THR A 304 35.47 30.74 11.35
N GLN A 305 35.69 29.74 12.21
CA GLN A 305 35.66 28.33 11.80
C GLN A 305 34.28 27.89 11.29
N ALA A 306 33.19 28.33 11.94
CA ALA A 306 31.83 28.01 11.47
C ALA A 306 31.50 28.64 10.11
N LEU A 307 31.97 29.86 9.85
CA LEU A 307 31.81 30.53 8.54
C LEU A 307 32.62 29.82 7.45
N ASP A 308 33.84 29.40 7.77
CA ASP A 308 34.70 28.64 6.85
C ASP A 308 34.07 27.27 6.51
N GLU A 309 33.44 26.61 7.48
CA GLU A 309 32.71 25.35 7.27
C GLU A 309 31.45 25.54 6.42
N GLU A 310 30.61 26.54 6.71
CA GLU A 310 29.41 26.84 5.91
C GLU A 310 29.77 27.16 4.45
N GLN A 311 30.87 27.89 4.23
CA GLN A 311 31.38 28.16 2.88
C GLN A 311 31.84 26.88 2.16
N GLN A 312 32.49 25.95 2.88
CA GLN A 312 32.87 24.65 2.31
C GLN A 312 31.64 23.81 1.94
N LEU A 313 30.59 23.82 2.78
CA LEU A 313 29.34 23.11 2.49
C LEU A 313 28.61 23.70 1.28
N LEU A 314 28.61 25.03 1.13
CA LEU A 314 28.07 25.70 -0.06
C LEU A 314 28.81 25.28 -1.34
N MET A 315 30.14 25.27 -1.31
CA MET A 315 30.96 24.82 -2.44
C MET A 315 30.69 23.35 -2.76
N HIS A 316 30.62 22.50 -1.73
CA HIS A 316 30.31 21.08 -1.91
C HIS A 316 28.93 20.87 -2.53
N PHE A 317 27.89 21.58 -2.03
CA PHE A 317 26.55 21.51 -2.61
C PHE A 317 26.55 21.92 -4.07
N SER A 318 27.28 22.97 -4.44
CA SER A 318 27.38 23.46 -5.82
C SER A 318 28.00 22.43 -6.78
N GLU A 319 28.93 21.60 -6.28
CA GLU A 319 29.59 20.54 -7.03
C GLU A 319 28.85 19.19 -6.95
N SER A 320 27.83 19.06 -6.09
CA SER A 320 27.08 17.82 -5.87
C SER A 320 26.44 17.25 -7.14
N GLY A 321 26.43 15.91 -7.21
CA GLY A 321 25.68 15.16 -8.22
C GLY A 321 24.20 15.02 -7.84
N PRO A 322 23.37 14.42 -8.71
CA PRO A 322 21.98 14.14 -8.38
C PRO A 322 21.86 13.18 -7.20
N PRO A 323 20.88 13.40 -6.29
CA PRO A 323 20.64 12.47 -5.19
C PRO A 323 20.21 11.10 -5.73
N PRO A 324 20.52 9.99 -5.03
CA PRO A 324 20.01 8.67 -5.38
C PRO A 324 18.52 8.56 -5.03
N ALA A 325 17.67 9.20 -5.85
CA ALA A 325 16.25 9.34 -5.60
C ALA A 325 15.49 8.02 -5.80
N ILE A 326 14.82 7.54 -4.74
CA ILE A 326 13.96 6.35 -4.79
C ILE A 326 12.59 6.61 -5.45
N PHE A 327 12.26 7.89 -5.65
CA PHE A 327 10.93 8.30 -6.09
C PHE A 327 10.83 8.57 -7.59
N GLY A 328 11.95 8.52 -8.33
CA GLY A 328 12.01 8.71 -9.78
C GLY A 328 13.38 9.24 -10.23
N PRO A 329 13.65 9.25 -11.54
CA PRO A 329 14.81 9.94 -12.11
C PRO A 329 14.73 11.44 -11.82
N VAL A 330 15.86 12.01 -11.41
CA VAL A 330 16.03 13.46 -11.15
C VAL A 330 17.29 14.01 -11.80
N ASP A 331 18.05 13.17 -12.48
CA ASP A 331 19.40 13.46 -12.99
C ASP A 331 19.40 14.62 -13.99
N LEU A 332 18.38 14.69 -14.84
CA LEU A 332 18.27 15.69 -15.89
C LEU A 332 17.91 17.07 -15.34
N GLU A 333 17.07 17.12 -14.31
CA GLU A 333 16.57 18.36 -13.72
C GLU A 333 17.44 18.88 -12.59
N TRP A 334 18.19 18.01 -11.91
CA TRP A 334 18.94 18.33 -10.69
C TRP A 334 19.87 19.53 -10.87
N LYS A 335 20.55 19.62 -12.02
CA LYS A 335 21.46 20.74 -12.30
C LYS A 335 20.75 22.10 -12.20
N PHE A 336 19.52 22.19 -12.72
CA PHE A 336 18.76 23.43 -12.71
C PHE A 336 18.23 23.73 -11.30
N VAL A 337 17.71 22.70 -10.61
CA VAL A 337 17.21 22.83 -9.23
C VAL A 337 18.33 23.30 -8.31
N LYS A 338 19.51 22.70 -8.41
CA LYS A 338 20.70 23.05 -7.63
C LYS A 338 21.10 24.51 -7.84
N GLU A 339 21.22 24.95 -9.10
CA GLU A 339 21.55 26.35 -9.41
C GLU A 339 20.53 27.33 -8.84
N ALA A 340 19.23 27.03 -8.94
CA ALA A 340 18.17 27.85 -8.37
C ALA A 340 18.21 27.87 -6.84
N VAL A 341 18.43 26.73 -6.18
CA VAL A 341 18.58 26.64 -4.72
C VAL A 341 19.75 27.51 -4.25
N VAL A 342 20.92 27.38 -4.88
CA VAL A 342 22.11 28.19 -4.53
C VAL A 342 21.80 29.68 -4.68
N THR A 343 21.18 30.08 -5.78
CA THR A 343 20.85 31.47 -6.08
C THR A 343 19.84 32.06 -5.09
N GLN A 344 18.85 31.28 -4.66
CA GLN A 344 17.78 31.75 -3.76
C GLN A 344 18.10 31.59 -2.27
N SER A 345 19.12 30.79 -1.93
CA SER A 345 19.47 30.50 -0.53
C SER A 345 19.87 31.72 0.32
N PRO A 346 20.56 32.77 -0.20
CA PRO A 346 20.95 33.92 0.62
C PRO A 346 19.75 34.71 1.14
N ASP A 347 18.63 34.67 0.42
CA ASP A 347 17.39 35.39 0.74
C ASP A 347 16.46 34.60 1.67
N CYS A 348 16.84 33.37 2.06
CA CYS A 348 15.99 32.50 2.89
C CYS A 348 16.83 31.58 3.79
N PHE A 349 16.90 31.92 5.08
CA PHE A 349 17.64 31.14 6.08
C PHE A 349 17.16 29.69 6.17
N ALA A 350 15.86 29.43 6.06
CA ALA A 350 15.31 28.07 6.02
C ALA A 350 15.95 27.23 4.90
N LEU A 351 15.99 27.77 3.67
CA LEU A 351 16.59 27.12 2.51
C LEU A 351 18.10 26.95 2.67
N GLN A 352 18.79 27.98 3.17
CA GLN A 352 20.22 27.95 3.41
C GLN A 352 20.61 26.84 4.42
N LYS A 353 19.92 26.75 5.57
CA LYS A 353 20.19 25.72 6.57
C LYS A 353 19.83 24.33 6.07
N ALA A 354 18.76 24.18 5.31
CA ALA A 354 18.40 22.90 4.68
C ALA A 354 19.46 22.44 3.66
N MET A 355 20.01 23.37 2.87
CA MET A 355 21.12 23.11 1.95
C MET A 355 22.39 22.65 2.68
N TYR A 356 22.78 23.31 3.77
CA TYR A 356 23.91 22.87 4.60
C TYR A 356 23.67 21.50 5.24
N CYS A 357 22.45 21.22 5.69
CA CYS A 357 22.06 19.91 6.19
C CYS A 357 22.27 18.82 5.13
N TYR A 358 21.73 19.03 3.93
CA TYR A 358 21.87 18.08 2.82
C TYR A 358 23.33 17.88 2.41
N ALA A 359 24.09 18.97 2.26
CA ALA A 359 25.50 18.91 1.88
C ALA A 359 26.36 18.16 2.92
N ASP A 360 26.08 18.32 4.22
CA ASP A 360 26.80 17.60 5.28
C ASP A 360 26.44 16.10 5.28
N VAL A 361 25.17 15.76 5.03
CA VAL A 361 24.72 14.35 4.89
C VAL A 361 25.36 13.70 3.66
N GLU A 362 25.35 14.37 2.51
CA GLU A 362 25.96 13.87 1.27
C GLU A 362 27.47 13.67 1.44
N ARG A 363 28.17 14.65 2.02
CA ARG A 363 29.59 14.54 2.33
C ARG A 363 29.90 13.33 3.21
N SER A 364 29.02 13.02 4.16
CA SER A 364 29.13 11.87 5.06
C SER A 364 28.77 10.54 4.40
N LEU A 365 28.08 10.55 3.26
CA LEU A 365 27.89 9.36 2.43
C LEU A 365 29.14 9.05 1.59
N HIS A 366 29.89 10.07 1.19
CA HIS A 366 31.10 9.92 0.37
C HIS A 366 32.38 9.74 1.21
N ALA A 367 32.46 10.39 2.37
CA ALA A 367 33.56 10.23 3.32
C ALA A 367 33.12 9.28 4.44
N ASP A 368 33.99 8.40 4.91
CA ASP A 368 33.77 7.54 6.10
C ASP A 368 33.81 8.36 7.42
N ARG A 369 33.24 9.58 7.38
CA ARG A 369 33.09 10.52 8.48
C ARG A 369 31.60 10.71 8.75
N ARG A 370 31.23 10.79 10.03
CA ARG A 370 29.86 11.09 10.43
C ARG A 370 29.54 12.55 10.15
N GLY A 371 28.30 12.82 9.73
CA GLY A 371 27.77 14.18 9.62
C GLY A 371 27.57 14.75 11.01
N GLU A 372 28.61 15.40 11.54
CA GLU A 372 28.63 15.88 12.92
C GLU A 372 27.64 17.04 13.12
N ARG A 373 27.32 17.81 12.06
CA ARG A 373 26.52 19.04 12.15
C ARG A 373 25.18 18.96 11.43
N ALA A 374 24.93 17.96 10.59
CA ALA A 374 23.66 17.74 9.90
C ALA A 374 22.42 17.81 10.81
N PRO A 375 22.39 17.22 12.03
CA PRO A 375 21.25 17.36 12.93
C PRO A 375 21.00 18.80 13.40
N LEU A 376 22.07 19.58 13.58
CA LEU A 376 21.96 20.98 13.98
C LEU A 376 21.38 21.84 12.86
N TYR A 377 21.84 21.65 11.62
CA TYR A 377 21.28 22.35 10.47
C TYR A 377 19.84 21.92 10.18
N HIS A 378 19.51 20.64 10.36
CA HIS A 378 18.14 20.13 10.25
C HIS A 378 17.19 20.84 11.23
N GLN A 379 17.59 20.91 12.50
CA GLN A 379 16.81 21.60 13.53
C GLN A 379 16.65 23.09 13.24
N GLN A 380 17.73 23.78 12.83
CA GLN A 380 17.68 25.20 12.49
C GLN A 380 16.75 25.47 11.31
N ALA A 381 16.88 24.69 10.23
CA ALA A 381 16.00 24.80 9.07
C ALA A 381 14.53 24.57 9.46
N GLY A 382 14.25 23.59 10.33
CA GLY A 382 12.91 23.33 10.85
C GLY A 382 12.32 24.55 11.56
N LEU A 383 13.06 25.18 12.48
CA LEU A 383 12.61 26.38 13.19
C LEU A 383 12.36 27.57 12.25
N GLU A 384 13.22 27.77 11.27
CA GLU A 384 13.05 28.84 10.27
C GLU A 384 11.83 28.59 9.37
N ILE A 385 11.58 27.35 8.97
CA ILE A 385 10.36 26.96 8.24
C ILE A 385 9.13 27.27 9.08
N GLN A 386 9.14 26.93 10.37
CA GLN A 386 8.02 27.23 11.27
C GLN A 386 7.77 28.74 11.37
N SER A 387 8.82 29.54 11.56
CA SER A 387 8.75 31.01 11.57
C SER A 387 8.17 31.58 10.28
N CYS A 388 8.60 31.07 9.11
CA CYS A 388 8.04 31.46 7.82
C CYS A 388 6.55 31.15 7.71
N LEU A 389 6.09 30.05 8.31
CA LEU A 389 4.69 29.58 8.22
C LEU A 389 3.72 30.32 9.15
N GLU A 390 4.23 31.06 10.13
CA GLU A 390 3.45 31.91 11.04
C GLU A 390 3.13 33.29 10.44
N GLY A 391 3.93 33.76 9.47
CA GLY A 391 3.75 35.04 8.79
C GLY A 391 2.86 35.00 7.55
N GLU A 392 2.70 36.16 6.90
CA GLU A 392 2.15 36.22 5.53
C GLU A 392 3.17 35.63 4.55
N ILE A 393 2.72 34.68 3.73
CA ILE A 393 3.60 33.91 2.84
C ILE A 393 3.22 34.21 1.40
N ASP A 394 4.10 34.88 0.67
CA ASP A 394 4.01 35.05 -0.78
C ASP A 394 4.46 33.76 -1.51
N ASP A 395 4.22 33.68 -2.81
CA ASP A 395 4.56 32.49 -3.60
C ASP A 395 6.08 32.28 -3.69
N ALA A 396 6.87 33.36 -3.70
CA ALA A 396 8.33 33.27 -3.75
C ALA A 396 8.92 32.63 -2.49
N LEU A 397 8.50 33.08 -1.31
CA LEU A 397 8.90 32.48 -0.04
C LEU A 397 8.39 31.05 0.07
N LEU A 398 7.15 30.77 -0.35
CA LEU A 398 6.58 29.43 -0.30
C LEU A 398 7.37 28.44 -1.18
N LYS A 399 7.79 28.84 -2.39
CA LYS A 399 8.67 28.03 -3.26
C LYS A 399 9.99 27.69 -2.55
N ARG A 400 10.61 28.64 -1.85
CA ARG A 400 11.83 28.43 -1.06
C ARG A 400 11.61 27.51 0.14
N VAL A 401 10.46 27.63 0.81
CA VAL A 401 10.08 26.73 1.91
C VAL A 401 9.90 25.30 1.41
N PHE A 402 9.22 25.08 0.29
CA PHE A 402 9.11 23.74 -0.31
C PHE A 402 10.48 23.19 -0.73
N ALA A 403 11.39 24.03 -1.23
CA ALA A 403 12.74 23.61 -1.57
C ALA A 403 13.55 23.21 -0.33
N ALA A 404 13.39 23.94 0.78
CA ALA A 404 13.98 23.58 2.07
C ALA A 404 13.43 22.24 2.57
N VAL A 405 12.11 22.05 2.53
CA VAL A 405 11.44 20.80 2.92
C VAL A 405 11.92 19.61 2.08
N LEU A 406 12.03 19.79 0.76
CA LEU A 406 12.58 18.76 -0.14
C LEU A 406 13.98 18.32 0.29
N LEU A 407 14.89 19.27 0.53
CA LEU A 407 16.27 18.98 0.95
C LEU A 407 16.30 18.28 2.31
N LEU A 408 15.46 18.68 3.27
CA LEU A 408 15.36 18.01 4.56
C LEU A 408 14.80 16.59 4.44
N MET A 409 13.78 16.37 3.60
CA MET A 409 13.26 15.03 3.32
C MET A 409 14.34 14.14 2.68
N LEU A 410 15.10 14.66 1.71
CA LEU A 410 16.22 13.94 1.12
C LEU A 410 17.30 13.61 2.16
N SER A 411 17.68 14.57 3.01
CA SER A 411 18.62 14.34 4.12
C SER A 411 18.15 13.25 5.08
N GLU A 412 16.86 13.22 5.43
CA GLU A 412 16.27 12.19 6.27
C GLU A 412 16.30 10.80 5.63
N VAL A 413 16.11 10.70 4.31
CA VAL A 413 16.20 9.44 3.55
C VAL A 413 17.63 8.92 3.45
N LEU A 414 18.57 9.85 3.24
CA LEU A 414 19.96 9.54 2.96
C LEU A 414 20.78 9.31 4.24
N SER A 415 20.35 9.83 5.38
CA SER A 415 21.08 9.70 6.64
C SER A 415 20.93 8.31 7.26
N SER A 416 22.04 7.77 7.77
CA SER A 416 22.05 6.60 8.67
C SER A 416 21.77 6.96 10.14
N VAL A 417 21.83 8.26 10.46
CA VAL A 417 21.54 8.82 11.77
C VAL A 417 20.09 9.32 11.76
N GLU A 418 19.33 9.03 12.82
CA GLU A 418 18.00 9.62 13.02
C GLU A 418 18.13 11.14 13.26
N LEU A 419 18.18 11.92 12.17
CA LEU A 419 18.34 13.38 12.18
C LEU A 419 17.22 14.08 12.98
N TRP A 420 16.06 13.45 13.06
CA TRP A 420 14.85 13.97 13.69
C TRP A 420 14.70 13.63 15.18
N ARG A 421 15.68 13.00 15.85
CA ARG A 421 15.54 12.66 17.29
C ARG A 421 15.24 13.88 18.18
N THR A 422 15.57 15.07 17.73
CA THR A 422 15.36 16.36 18.42
C THR A 422 14.50 17.35 17.63
N SER A 423 13.97 16.97 16.46
CA SER A 423 13.31 17.87 15.49
C SER A 423 12.10 17.19 14.84
N THR A 424 11.28 17.95 14.12
CA THR A 424 10.15 17.44 13.34
C THR A 424 10.65 16.73 12.09
N SER A 425 10.28 15.46 11.89
CA SER A 425 10.56 14.77 10.63
C SER A 425 9.65 15.31 9.52
N PHE A 426 10.27 15.78 8.44
CA PHE A 426 9.56 16.25 7.26
C PHE A 426 9.03 15.09 6.42
N LEU A 427 9.66 13.89 6.48
CA LEU A 427 9.08 12.68 5.90
C LEU A 427 7.71 12.33 6.49
N HIS A 428 7.44 12.71 7.74
CA HIS A 428 6.16 12.47 8.41
C HIS A 428 5.17 13.64 8.37
N SER A 429 5.62 14.86 8.02
CA SER A 429 4.81 16.08 8.18
C SER A 429 4.63 16.92 6.91
N ALA A 430 5.44 16.69 5.85
CA ALA A 430 5.35 17.48 4.61
C ALA A 430 3.97 17.41 3.94
N TYR A 431 3.21 16.34 4.14
CA TYR A 431 1.82 16.24 3.64
C TYR A 431 0.92 17.37 4.15
N LEU A 432 1.16 17.91 5.35
CA LEU A 432 0.39 19.03 5.89
C LEU A 432 0.61 20.31 5.08
N LEU A 433 1.82 20.50 4.53
CA LEU A 433 2.11 21.63 3.64
C LEU A 433 1.47 21.43 2.28
N LEU A 434 1.55 20.21 1.73
CA LEU A 434 0.86 19.86 0.49
C LEU A 434 -0.64 20.09 0.61
N GLN A 435 -1.25 19.66 1.72
CA GLN A 435 -2.67 19.84 2.00
C GLN A 435 -3.04 21.33 2.12
N ARG A 436 -2.30 22.09 2.94
CA ARG A 436 -2.61 23.51 3.21
C ARG A 436 -2.50 24.38 1.96
N PHE A 437 -1.49 24.14 1.12
CA PHE A 437 -1.18 25.01 0.00
C PHE A 437 -1.55 24.44 -1.38
N HIS A 438 -2.28 23.31 -1.41
CA HIS A 438 -2.67 22.60 -2.64
C HIS A 438 -3.23 23.51 -3.74
N GLN A 439 -4.15 24.41 -3.38
CA GLN A 439 -4.79 25.31 -4.36
C GLN A 439 -3.80 26.31 -4.97
N ARG A 440 -2.79 26.77 -4.21
CA ARG A 440 -1.75 27.68 -4.71
C ARG A 440 -0.76 26.92 -5.58
N THR A 441 -0.25 25.79 -5.08
CA THR A 441 0.80 25.02 -5.75
C THR A 441 0.36 24.39 -7.07
N ARG A 442 -0.95 24.15 -7.26
CA ARG A 442 -1.53 23.67 -8.53
C ARG A 442 -1.28 24.60 -9.73
N THR A 443 -1.12 25.89 -9.49
CA THR A 443 -0.90 26.91 -10.54
C THR A 443 0.57 27.17 -10.81
N TRP A 444 1.47 26.51 -10.07
CA TRP A 444 2.91 26.74 -10.24
C TRP A 444 3.44 26.05 -11.49
N VAL A 445 4.47 26.66 -12.07
CA VAL A 445 5.30 26.11 -13.15
C VAL A 445 6.79 26.23 -12.80
N GLY A 446 7.64 25.66 -13.65
CA GLY A 446 9.10 25.73 -13.51
C GLY A 446 9.58 25.18 -12.16
N PHE A 447 10.45 25.94 -11.50
CA PHE A 447 11.09 25.53 -10.24
C PHE A 447 10.08 25.16 -9.15
N GLY A 448 9.03 25.97 -8.98
CA GLY A 448 8.01 25.72 -7.95
C GLY A 448 7.26 24.41 -8.18
N HIS A 449 6.84 24.16 -9.42
CA HIS A 449 6.15 22.93 -9.81
C HIS A 449 7.03 21.70 -9.58
N LEU A 450 8.29 21.75 -10.02
CA LEU A 450 9.22 20.63 -9.91
C LEU A 450 9.49 20.26 -8.44
N VAL A 451 9.77 21.25 -7.60
CA VAL A 451 10.04 21.04 -6.17
C VAL A 451 8.82 20.46 -5.46
N VAL A 452 7.63 21.02 -5.65
CA VAL A 452 6.40 20.50 -5.03
C VAL A 452 6.10 19.09 -5.53
N SER A 453 6.32 18.82 -6.81
CA SER A 453 6.15 17.48 -7.39
C SER A 453 7.06 16.46 -6.72
N TRP A 454 8.33 16.79 -6.48
CA TRP A 454 9.27 15.90 -5.79
C TRP A 454 8.94 15.71 -4.31
N VAL A 455 8.46 16.75 -3.62
CA VAL A 455 7.93 16.62 -2.26
C VAL A 455 6.72 15.69 -2.24
N ALA A 456 5.80 15.82 -3.20
CA ALA A 456 4.64 14.95 -3.32
C ALA A 456 5.01 13.49 -3.62
N LEU A 457 6.02 13.27 -4.46
CA LEU A 457 6.56 11.93 -4.78
C LEU A 457 7.25 11.28 -3.57
N LEU A 458 8.04 12.04 -2.81
CA LEU A 458 8.64 11.57 -1.56
C LEU A 458 7.57 11.26 -0.49
N ASP A 459 6.52 12.06 -0.40
CA ASP A 459 5.40 11.79 0.50
C ASP A 459 4.64 10.51 0.10
N VAL A 460 4.50 10.22 -1.19
CA VAL A 460 3.95 8.94 -1.64
C VAL A 460 4.84 7.77 -1.20
N LYS A 461 6.16 7.87 -1.35
CA LYS A 461 7.08 6.82 -0.88
C LYS A 461 7.05 6.69 0.65
N SER A 462 6.89 7.79 1.39
CA SER A 462 6.77 7.75 2.84
C SER A 462 5.48 7.06 3.29
N LEU A 463 4.37 7.24 2.57
CA LEU A 463 3.12 6.51 2.78
C LEU A 463 3.29 5.00 2.57
N VAL A 464 3.93 4.56 1.48
CA VAL A 464 4.27 3.13 1.27
C VAL A 464 5.17 2.61 2.39
N ALA A 465 6.06 3.47 2.89
CA ALA A 465 6.92 3.17 4.03
C ALA A 465 6.16 3.16 5.38
N GLY A 466 4.84 3.39 5.41
CA GLY A 466 4.02 3.30 6.61
C GLY A 466 4.00 4.58 7.45
N ARG A 467 4.18 5.74 6.81
CA ARG A 467 3.90 7.05 7.42
C ARG A 467 2.46 7.10 7.91
N ASP A 468 2.25 7.61 9.12
CA ASP A 468 0.92 7.91 9.65
C ASP A 468 0.43 9.31 9.18
N GLY A 469 -0.90 9.51 9.15
CA GLY A 469 -1.53 10.78 8.74
C GLY A 469 -2.43 10.63 7.52
N ASP A 470 -2.94 11.75 7.01
CA ASP A 470 -3.81 11.77 5.84
C ASP A 470 -3.03 11.35 4.57
N PRO A 471 -3.49 10.35 3.80
CA PRO A 471 -2.91 9.98 2.52
C PRO A 471 -3.16 11.01 1.40
N LEU A 472 -4.04 11.99 1.60
CA LEU A 472 -4.41 13.02 0.62
C LEU A 472 -4.92 12.43 -0.70
N THR A 473 -5.96 11.59 -0.61
CA THR A 473 -6.50 10.85 -1.78
C THR A 473 -6.94 11.74 -2.93
N GLU A 474 -7.33 12.98 -2.66
CA GLU A 474 -7.71 13.99 -3.65
C GLU A 474 -6.56 14.33 -4.62
N LEU A 475 -5.30 14.24 -4.18
CA LEU A 475 -4.13 14.39 -5.05
C LEU A 475 -3.98 13.23 -6.05
N GLY A 476 -4.58 12.07 -5.73
CA GLY A 476 -4.62 10.89 -6.59
C GLY A 476 -5.81 10.85 -7.54
N GLU A 477 -6.62 11.91 -7.60
CA GLU A 477 -7.71 12.06 -8.57
C GLU A 477 -7.21 12.73 -9.85
N VAL A 478 -7.65 12.22 -11.00
CA VAL A 478 -7.27 12.76 -12.31
C VAL A 478 -7.93 14.12 -12.48
N THR A 479 -7.15 15.19 -12.32
CA THR A 479 -7.60 16.57 -12.57
C THR A 479 -6.89 17.14 -13.80
N GLN A 480 -7.60 17.87 -14.65
CA GLN A 480 -6.99 18.62 -15.75
C GLN A 480 -6.21 19.82 -15.19
N PRO A 481 -5.05 20.18 -15.78
CA PRO A 481 -4.34 21.38 -15.40
C PRO A 481 -5.18 22.63 -15.74
N PRO A 482 -5.13 23.69 -14.93
CA PRO A 482 -5.85 24.94 -15.19
C PRO A 482 -5.30 25.67 -16.44
N ASP A 483 -6.20 26.35 -17.16
CA ASP A 483 -5.93 27.00 -18.46
C ASP A 483 -5.14 28.33 -18.37
N ASP A 484 -5.10 28.99 -17.20
CA ASP A 484 -4.46 30.29 -17.04
C ASP A 484 -3.13 30.17 -16.27
N MET A 485 -2.02 30.34 -17.01
CA MET A 485 -0.66 30.24 -16.51
C MET A 485 0.04 31.61 -16.58
N ASP A 486 0.03 32.34 -15.47
CA ASP A 486 0.82 33.57 -15.34
C ASP A 486 2.00 33.28 -14.41
N SER A 487 3.24 33.33 -14.90
CA SER A 487 4.41 33.16 -14.03
C SER A 487 5.64 33.89 -14.55
N ASP A 488 6.06 34.91 -13.79
CA ASP A 488 7.36 35.55 -13.89
C ASP A 488 8.41 34.70 -13.14
N ASP A 489 8.73 33.52 -13.68
CA ASP A 489 9.73 32.62 -13.09
C ASP A 489 11.02 32.65 -13.92
N THR A 490 12.13 33.06 -13.30
CA THR A 490 13.46 33.11 -13.92
C THR A 490 13.88 31.75 -14.49
N PHE A 491 13.34 30.64 -13.95
CA PHE A 491 13.56 29.29 -14.43
C PHE A 491 13.09 29.06 -15.88
N LEU A 492 12.01 29.75 -16.29
CA LEU A 492 11.45 29.68 -17.64
C LEU A 492 12.29 30.44 -18.67
N HIS A 493 13.34 31.15 -18.25
CA HIS A 493 14.25 31.88 -19.13
C HIS A 493 15.50 31.05 -19.48
N ASN A 494 15.72 29.91 -18.82
CA ASN A 494 16.83 29.01 -19.13
C ASN A 494 16.49 28.15 -20.36
N ALA A 495 17.11 28.45 -21.50
CA ALA A 495 16.88 27.74 -22.75
C ALA A 495 17.14 26.22 -22.64
N GLY A 496 18.14 25.81 -21.86
CA GLY A 496 18.44 24.39 -21.64
C GLY A 496 17.32 23.68 -20.87
N TYR A 497 16.71 24.34 -19.90
CA TYR A 497 15.57 23.81 -19.16
C TYR A 497 14.32 23.74 -20.04
N LEU A 498 14.06 24.75 -20.87
CA LEU A 498 12.90 24.74 -21.78
C LEU A 498 12.95 23.56 -22.78
N VAL A 499 14.13 23.29 -23.33
CA VAL A 499 14.32 22.13 -24.23
C VAL A 499 14.11 20.82 -23.47
N HIS A 500 14.64 20.72 -22.24
CA HIS A 500 14.41 19.56 -21.38
C HIS A 500 12.92 19.36 -21.08
N GLU A 501 12.23 20.40 -20.63
CA GLU A 501 10.81 20.38 -20.28
C GLU A 501 9.96 19.99 -21.49
N ALA A 502 10.31 20.44 -22.70
CA ALA A 502 9.62 20.05 -23.92
C ALA A 502 9.77 18.55 -24.25
N LEU A 503 10.91 17.94 -23.91
CA LEU A 503 11.20 16.53 -24.19
C LEU A 503 10.65 15.58 -23.12
N VAL A 504 10.83 15.94 -21.85
CA VAL A 504 10.55 15.07 -20.69
C VAL A 504 9.28 15.47 -19.95
N GLY A 505 8.92 16.76 -19.94
CA GLY A 505 7.81 17.31 -19.16
C GLY A 505 6.49 16.55 -19.31
N PRO A 506 6.03 16.23 -20.55
CA PRO A 506 4.83 15.41 -20.73
C PRO A 506 4.92 14.04 -20.04
N ALA A 507 6.06 13.35 -20.18
CA ALA A 507 6.29 12.04 -19.56
C ALA A 507 6.41 12.15 -18.03
N PHE A 508 7.04 13.20 -17.52
CA PHE A 508 7.11 13.49 -16.10
C PHE A 508 5.71 13.76 -15.51
N GLY A 509 4.87 14.52 -16.21
CA GLY A 509 3.48 14.75 -15.80
C GLY A 509 2.68 13.45 -15.69
N PHE A 510 2.81 12.56 -16.69
CA PHE A 510 2.23 11.21 -16.64
C PHE A 510 2.77 10.40 -15.45
N PHE A 511 4.08 10.40 -15.23
CA PHE A 511 4.72 9.68 -14.13
C PHE A 511 4.21 10.19 -12.77
N LEU A 512 4.22 11.51 -12.57
CA LEU A 512 3.77 12.16 -11.35
C LEU A 512 2.32 11.76 -11.03
N GLN A 513 1.41 11.91 -12.00
CA GLN A 513 0.00 11.56 -11.84
C GLN A 513 -0.20 10.07 -11.50
N THR A 514 0.54 9.18 -12.16
CA THR A 514 0.46 7.75 -11.87
C THR A 514 0.93 7.46 -10.44
N GLN A 515 2.05 8.06 -9.99
CA GLN A 515 2.53 7.85 -8.63
C GLN A 515 1.52 8.33 -7.57
N GLN A 516 0.74 9.39 -7.82
CA GLN A 516 -0.30 9.84 -6.87
C GLN A 516 -1.40 8.79 -6.65
N VAL A 517 -1.64 7.87 -7.60
CA VAL A 517 -2.64 6.79 -7.45
C VAL A 517 -2.34 5.90 -6.22
N ILE A 518 -1.06 5.75 -5.85
CA ILE A 518 -0.64 4.99 -4.67
C ILE A 518 -1.37 5.46 -3.40
N ARG A 519 -1.69 6.76 -3.27
CA ARG A 519 -2.43 7.31 -2.13
C ARG A 519 -3.76 6.60 -1.92
N ARG A 520 -4.48 6.31 -3.02
CA ARG A 520 -5.76 5.59 -3.00
C ARG A 520 -5.59 4.11 -2.71
N ILE A 521 -4.48 3.50 -3.14
CA ILE A 521 -4.15 2.10 -2.85
C ILE A 521 -3.85 1.92 -1.35
N VAL A 522 -3.06 2.83 -0.75
CA VAL A 522 -2.71 2.78 0.68
C VAL A 522 -3.96 2.86 1.56
N CYS A 523 -4.98 3.64 1.19
CA CYS A 523 -6.24 3.75 1.94
C CYS A 523 -7.04 2.44 2.04
N ILE A 524 -6.90 1.52 1.08
CA ILE A 524 -7.57 0.22 1.11
C ILE A 524 -6.73 -0.89 1.73
N ASP A 525 -5.51 -0.56 2.17
CA ASP A 525 -4.64 -1.45 2.93
C ASP A 525 -5.23 -1.73 4.32
N LEU A 526 -4.96 -2.95 4.84
CA LEU A 526 -5.43 -3.41 6.15
C LEU A 526 -4.98 -2.51 7.31
N HIS A 527 -3.92 -1.72 7.12
CA HIS A 527 -3.42 -0.78 8.11
C HIS A 527 -4.23 0.50 8.23
N HIS A 528 -4.96 0.88 7.17
CA HIS A 528 -5.72 2.13 7.10
C HIS A 528 -7.23 1.92 7.16
N ARG A 529 -7.70 0.67 6.96
CA ARG A 529 -9.12 0.30 6.97
C ARG A 529 -9.36 -0.99 7.76
N SER A 530 -10.52 -1.09 8.40
CA SER A 530 -11.02 -2.38 8.89
C SER A 530 -11.18 -3.38 7.73
N ARG A 531 -10.65 -4.58 7.92
CA ARG A 531 -10.78 -5.70 6.97
C ARG A 531 -11.13 -7.00 7.70
N GLY A 532 -11.63 -7.96 6.94
CA GLY A 532 -11.94 -9.32 7.43
C GLY A 532 -13.42 -9.67 7.50
N THR A 533 -14.33 -8.76 7.11
CA THR A 533 -15.72 -9.10 6.79
C THR A 533 -15.90 -9.17 5.27
N VAL A 534 -16.91 -9.92 4.79
CA VAL A 534 -17.22 -9.99 3.35
C VAL A 534 -17.55 -8.60 2.79
N ASP A 535 -18.29 -7.79 3.56
CA ASP A 535 -18.64 -6.42 3.17
C ASP A 535 -17.40 -5.52 3.06
N ASP A 536 -16.44 -5.65 3.98
CA ASP A 536 -15.17 -4.91 3.90
C ASP A 536 -14.38 -5.30 2.64
N GLU A 537 -14.28 -6.61 2.34
CA GLU A 537 -13.57 -7.12 1.17
C GLU A 537 -14.25 -6.71 -0.13
N PHE A 538 -15.59 -6.71 -0.17
CA PHE A 538 -16.36 -6.23 -1.31
C PHE A 538 -16.10 -4.75 -1.59
N GLU A 539 -16.13 -3.90 -0.56
CA GLU A 539 -15.84 -2.47 -0.72
C GLU A 539 -14.38 -2.19 -1.08
N VAL A 540 -13.41 -2.96 -0.56
CA VAL A 540 -12.01 -2.89 -1.00
C VAL A 540 -11.90 -3.18 -2.49
N LEU A 541 -12.59 -4.21 -2.98
CA LEU A 541 -12.55 -4.57 -4.39
C LEU A 541 -13.26 -3.59 -5.29
N LYS A 542 -14.36 -2.99 -4.84
CA LYS A 542 -15.04 -1.90 -5.55
C LYS A 542 -14.12 -0.69 -5.74
N ILE A 543 -13.38 -0.30 -4.69
CA ILE A 543 -12.38 0.78 -4.79
C ILE A 543 -11.23 0.34 -5.71
N ALA A 544 -10.72 -0.88 -5.55
CA ALA A 544 -9.66 -1.42 -6.38
C ALA A 544 -10.02 -1.47 -7.87
N HIS A 545 -11.27 -1.80 -8.20
CA HIS A 545 -11.79 -1.78 -9.57
C HIS A 545 -11.75 -0.36 -10.15
N ARG A 546 -12.21 0.64 -9.38
CA ARG A 546 -12.11 2.04 -9.80
C ARG A 546 -10.66 2.48 -9.99
N VAL A 547 -9.78 2.13 -9.06
CA VAL A 547 -8.34 2.45 -9.17
C VAL A 547 -7.71 1.75 -10.38
N GLY A 548 -8.08 0.50 -10.66
CA GLY A 548 -7.63 -0.25 -11.83
C GLY A 548 -8.07 0.39 -13.15
N ALA A 549 -9.35 0.77 -13.25
CA ALA A 549 -9.90 1.48 -14.41
C ALA A 549 -9.23 2.85 -14.64
N ASP A 550 -8.92 3.57 -13.56
CA ASP A 550 -8.22 4.86 -13.65
C ASP A 550 -6.76 4.68 -14.12
N LEU A 551 -6.05 3.66 -13.62
CA LEU A 551 -4.71 3.32 -14.10
C LEU A 551 -4.71 2.93 -15.58
N GLU A 552 -5.72 2.17 -16.01
CA GLU A 552 -5.92 1.81 -17.41
C GLU A 552 -6.15 3.04 -18.29
N THR A 553 -7.04 3.93 -17.85
CA THR A 553 -7.33 5.20 -18.53
C THR A 553 -6.08 6.09 -18.61
N GLN A 554 -5.32 6.20 -17.52
CA GLN A 554 -4.07 6.96 -17.48
C GLN A 554 -3.05 6.41 -18.48
N TRP A 555 -2.91 5.09 -18.55
CA TRP A 555 -2.00 4.47 -19.51
C TRP A 555 -2.42 4.70 -20.96
N GLN A 556 -3.72 4.61 -21.25
CA GLN A 556 -4.24 4.90 -22.60
C GLN A 556 -4.00 6.36 -23.00
N ARG A 557 -4.04 7.28 -22.04
CA ARG A 557 -3.77 8.72 -22.22
C ARG A 557 -2.28 9.09 -22.11
N ARG A 558 -1.38 8.12 -21.92
CA ARG A 558 0.05 8.40 -21.76
C ARG A 558 0.59 9.13 -23.00
N PRO A 559 1.54 10.06 -22.83
CA PRO A 559 2.25 10.67 -23.95
C PRO A 559 3.00 9.63 -24.77
N ARG A 560 2.94 9.74 -26.09
CA ARG A 560 3.59 8.79 -27.02
C ARG A 560 5.11 8.79 -26.91
N VAL A 561 5.71 9.84 -26.37
CA VAL A 561 7.15 9.89 -26.11
C VAL A 561 7.58 8.82 -25.10
N VAL A 562 6.69 8.39 -24.18
CA VAL A 562 6.97 7.31 -23.23
C VAL A 562 7.20 5.99 -23.98
N ASP A 563 6.51 5.74 -25.10
CA ASP A 563 6.62 4.51 -25.92
C ASP A 563 8.00 4.33 -26.60
N LEU A 564 8.94 5.24 -26.38
CA LEU A 564 10.31 5.14 -26.85
C LEU A 564 11.22 4.37 -25.88
N TYR A 565 10.73 3.99 -24.70
CA TYR A 565 11.54 3.38 -23.63
C TYR A 565 12.31 2.12 -24.07
N ASP A 566 11.81 1.35 -25.02
CA ASP A 566 12.41 0.11 -25.54
C ASP A 566 13.12 0.26 -26.90
N HIS A 567 13.05 1.44 -27.51
CA HIS A 567 13.50 1.68 -28.88
C HIS A 567 14.35 2.96 -29.04
N PRO A 568 15.56 3.02 -28.45
CA PRO A 568 16.44 4.19 -28.59
C PRO A 568 16.78 4.52 -30.06
N GLU A 569 16.89 3.50 -30.92
CA GLU A 569 17.20 3.62 -32.34
C GLU A 569 16.20 4.49 -33.12
N ARG A 570 14.95 4.60 -32.65
CA ARG A 570 13.92 5.44 -33.28
C ARG A 570 14.20 6.93 -33.13
N VAL A 571 15.08 7.31 -32.22
CA VAL A 571 15.40 8.71 -31.89
C VAL A 571 16.84 9.08 -32.25
N GLU A 572 17.69 8.10 -32.56
CA GLU A 572 19.11 8.29 -32.93
C GLU A 572 19.33 9.16 -34.19
N GLY A 573 18.32 9.28 -35.06
CA GLY A 573 18.36 10.18 -36.22
C GLY A 573 18.02 11.66 -35.91
N SER A 574 17.43 11.93 -34.75
CA SER A 574 16.89 13.25 -34.38
C SER A 574 17.58 13.85 -33.15
N LEU A 575 18.09 13.00 -32.26
CA LEU A 575 18.78 13.39 -31.03
C LEU A 575 20.19 12.82 -31.01
N GLN A 576 21.09 13.50 -30.29
CA GLN A 576 22.39 12.95 -29.99
C GLN A 576 22.23 11.62 -29.22
N PRO A 577 23.01 10.56 -29.54
CA PRO A 577 22.85 9.25 -28.91
C PRO A 577 22.87 9.25 -27.38
N ALA A 578 23.73 10.08 -26.76
CA ALA A 578 23.78 10.21 -25.30
C ALA A 578 22.49 10.78 -24.69
N VAL A 579 21.82 11.69 -25.40
CA VAL A 579 20.54 12.27 -24.96
C VAL A 579 19.41 11.26 -25.18
N ALA A 580 19.42 10.56 -26.31
CA ALA A 580 18.44 9.52 -26.61
C ALA A 580 18.50 8.38 -25.58
N ASP A 581 19.71 7.92 -25.23
CA ASP A 581 19.91 6.91 -24.20
C ASP A 581 19.37 7.38 -22.85
N GLU A 582 19.77 8.56 -22.38
CA GLU A 582 19.31 9.09 -21.09
C GLU A 582 17.77 9.25 -21.03
N LEU A 583 17.14 9.72 -22.11
CA LEU A 583 15.67 9.79 -22.20
C LEU A 583 15.02 8.41 -22.08
N CYS A 584 15.53 7.42 -22.82
CA CYS A 584 15.02 6.06 -22.76
C CYS A 584 15.18 5.47 -21.34
N ARG A 585 16.32 5.74 -20.68
CA ARG A 585 16.58 5.33 -19.29
C ARG A 585 15.58 5.98 -18.33
N THR A 586 15.27 7.26 -18.48
CA THR A 586 14.22 7.95 -17.71
C THR A 586 12.85 7.28 -17.93
N PHE A 587 12.46 7.01 -19.18
CA PHE A 587 11.17 6.40 -19.48
C PHE A 587 11.06 4.97 -18.97
N ARG A 588 12.12 4.15 -19.05
CA ARG A 588 12.13 2.81 -18.45
C ARG A 588 11.89 2.85 -16.95
N GLN A 589 12.44 3.84 -16.24
CA GLN A 589 12.16 4.03 -14.81
C GLN A 589 10.69 4.37 -14.54
N TYR A 590 10.08 5.22 -15.37
CA TYR A 590 8.65 5.55 -15.27
C TYR A 590 7.76 4.33 -15.51
N VAL A 591 8.05 3.55 -16.55
CA VAL A 591 7.31 2.34 -16.91
C VAL A 591 7.47 1.25 -15.83
N ALA A 592 8.68 1.03 -15.32
CA ALA A 592 8.91 0.06 -14.24
C ALA A 592 8.14 0.43 -12.96
N ASN A 593 8.08 1.72 -12.62
CA ASN A 593 7.29 2.20 -11.49
C ASN A 593 5.78 2.11 -11.76
N PHE A 594 5.30 2.34 -12.99
CA PHE A 594 3.90 2.10 -13.35
C PHE A 594 3.50 0.62 -13.14
N LEU A 595 4.31 -0.32 -13.65
CA LEU A 595 4.08 -1.76 -13.49
C LEU A 595 4.07 -2.18 -12.01
N ALA A 596 4.94 -1.58 -11.21
CA ALA A 596 4.99 -1.85 -9.78
C ALA A 596 3.75 -1.31 -9.03
N ILE A 597 3.12 -0.21 -9.48
CA ILE A 597 1.83 0.25 -8.95
C ILE A 597 0.74 -0.78 -9.19
N PHE A 598 0.69 -1.35 -10.40
CA PHE A 598 -0.25 -2.42 -10.72
C PHE A 598 -0.07 -3.64 -9.81
N ILE A 599 1.18 -4.12 -9.66
CA ILE A 599 1.46 -5.25 -8.75
C ILE A 599 1.10 -4.90 -7.30
N TYR A 600 1.39 -3.67 -6.87
CA TYR A 600 1.07 -3.21 -5.52
C TYR A 600 -0.44 -3.15 -5.27
N LEU A 601 -1.24 -2.62 -6.21
CA LEU A 601 -2.70 -2.67 -6.16
C LEU A 601 -3.19 -4.11 -6.00
N HIS A 602 -2.63 -5.04 -6.81
CA HIS A 602 -3.00 -6.44 -6.74
C HIS A 602 -2.70 -7.04 -5.35
N ARG A 603 -1.54 -6.71 -4.79
CA ARG A 603 -1.11 -7.14 -3.47
C ARG A 603 -1.89 -6.52 -2.32
N VAL A 604 -2.52 -5.37 -2.51
CA VAL A 604 -3.34 -4.75 -1.46
C VAL A 604 -4.80 -5.20 -1.56
N ALA A 605 -5.36 -5.20 -2.76
CA ALA A 605 -6.77 -5.50 -2.96
C ALA A 605 -7.08 -7.01 -2.87
N PHE A 606 -6.20 -7.88 -3.38
CA PHE A 606 -6.53 -9.28 -3.63
C PHE A 606 -5.90 -10.28 -2.65
N VAL A 607 -5.79 -9.92 -1.37
CA VAL A 607 -5.15 -10.72 -0.29
C VAL A 607 -5.58 -12.17 -0.21
N ILE A 608 -6.81 -12.46 -0.60
CA ILE A 608 -7.40 -13.80 -0.54
C ILE A 608 -7.43 -14.53 -1.89
N TYR A 609 -6.98 -13.91 -2.99
CA TYR A 609 -7.05 -14.49 -4.33
C TYR A 609 -5.69 -14.96 -4.85
N PRO A 610 -5.67 -15.98 -5.72
CA PRO A 610 -4.46 -16.32 -6.46
C PRO A 610 -4.01 -15.18 -7.36
N ARG A 611 -2.71 -15.20 -7.64
CA ARG A 611 -2.04 -14.31 -8.60
C ARG A 611 -2.69 -14.47 -9.97
N THR A 612 -2.81 -13.36 -10.70
CA THR A 612 -3.22 -13.39 -12.10
C THR A 612 -1.98 -13.54 -12.99
N ASP A 613 -2.15 -14.11 -14.18
CA ASP A 613 -1.07 -14.21 -15.18
C ASP A 613 -0.50 -12.82 -15.52
N ARG A 614 -1.30 -11.77 -15.36
CA ARG A 614 -0.90 -10.37 -15.57
C ARG A 614 0.13 -9.90 -14.55
N VAL A 615 -0.03 -10.28 -13.27
CA VAL A 615 1.01 -9.99 -12.25
C VAL A 615 2.32 -10.67 -12.63
N HIS A 616 2.28 -11.91 -13.14
CA HIS A 616 3.47 -12.60 -13.61
C HIS A 616 4.14 -11.88 -14.79
N ARG A 617 3.36 -11.46 -15.80
CA ARG A 617 3.87 -10.66 -16.93
C ARG A 617 4.48 -9.33 -16.48
N ALA A 618 3.87 -8.64 -15.51
CA ALA A 618 4.39 -7.39 -14.98
C ALA A 618 5.73 -7.59 -14.25
N VAL A 619 5.89 -8.70 -13.52
CA VAL A 619 7.17 -9.09 -12.90
C VAL A 619 8.24 -9.33 -13.96
N ASP A 620 7.92 -10.08 -15.01
CA ASP A 620 8.84 -10.33 -16.13
C ASP A 620 9.29 -9.03 -16.79
N GLN A 621 8.36 -8.11 -17.05
CA GLN A 621 8.67 -6.84 -17.68
C GLN A 621 9.55 -5.95 -16.80
N ILE A 622 9.32 -5.89 -15.49
CA ILE A 622 10.21 -5.16 -14.56
C ILE A 622 11.63 -5.75 -14.59
N ILE A 623 11.77 -7.08 -14.61
CA ILE A 623 13.07 -7.76 -14.69
C ILE A 623 13.76 -7.44 -16.02
N GLN A 624 13.02 -7.47 -17.14
CA GLN A 624 13.56 -7.14 -18.45
C GLN A 624 14.07 -5.69 -18.49
N LEU A 625 13.25 -4.72 -18.08
CA LEU A 625 13.64 -3.30 -18.02
C LEU A 625 14.89 -3.09 -17.17
N ALA A 626 14.97 -3.73 -16.00
CA ALA A 626 16.14 -3.66 -15.13
C ALA A 626 17.39 -4.36 -15.72
N ALA A 627 17.19 -5.43 -16.51
CA ALA A 627 18.26 -6.13 -17.21
C ALA A 627 18.84 -5.28 -18.34
N LEU A 628 17.99 -4.62 -19.14
CA LEU A 628 18.41 -3.69 -20.19
C LEU A 628 19.30 -2.57 -19.62
N GLU A 629 18.88 -1.95 -18.53
CA GLU A 629 19.68 -0.92 -17.83
C GLU A 629 21.04 -1.45 -17.35
N SER A 630 21.13 -2.73 -16.99
CA SER A 630 22.37 -3.35 -16.52
C SER A 630 23.33 -3.73 -17.67
N THR A 631 22.83 -3.91 -18.90
CA THR A 631 23.63 -4.40 -20.04
C THR A 631 24.36 -3.31 -20.83
N THR A 632 23.91 -2.06 -20.76
CA THR A 632 24.46 -0.94 -21.55
C THR A 632 25.88 -0.49 -21.12
N GLY A 633 26.50 -1.18 -20.15
CA GLY A 633 27.95 -1.13 -19.88
C GLY A 633 28.50 0.13 -19.22
N ALA A 634 27.81 1.28 -19.31
CA ALA A 634 28.24 2.55 -18.74
C ALA A 634 27.55 2.91 -17.41
N HIS A 635 26.41 2.30 -17.10
CA HIS A 635 25.53 2.76 -16.02
C HIS A 635 25.08 1.64 -15.10
N HIS A 636 25.00 1.95 -13.80
CA HIS A 636 24.42 1.07 -12.80
C HIS A 636 22.91 1.26 -12.71
N LEU A 637 22.20 0.25 -12.19
CA LEU A 637 20.76 0.34 -11.99
C LEU A 637 20.43 1.49 -11.01
N PRO A 638 19.54 2.43 -11.37
CA PRO A 638 19.26 3.60 -10.54
C PRO A 638 18.41 3.25 -9.31
N ALA A 639 18.46 4.12 -8.29
CA ALA A 639 17.74 3.93 -7.01
C ALA A 639 16.21 3.88 -7.17
N SER A 640 15.67 4.45 -8.24
CA SER A 640 14.25 4.39 -8.59
C SER A 640 13.74 2.98 -8.91
N PHE A 641 14.63 2.00 -9.18
CA PHE A 641 14.27 0.59 -9.36
C PHE A 641 14.16 -0.19 -8.06
N ILE A 642 14.56 0.37 -6.91
CA ILE A 642 14.51 -0.34 -5.61
C ILE A 642 13.07 -0.78 -5.32
N TRP A 643 12.11 0.14 -5.42
CA TRP A 643 10.71 -0.16 -5.16
C TRP A 643 10.10 -1.12 -6.20
N PRO A 644 10.26 -0.91 -7.53
CA PRO A 644 9.81 -1.89 -8.53
C PRO A 644 10.37 -3.30 -8.33
N LEU A 645 11.67 -3.43 -8.07
CA LEU A 645 12.30 -4.71 -7.79
C LEU A 645 11.79 -5.35 -6.50
N PHE A 646 11.58 -4.55 -5.45
CA PHE A 646 11.04 -5.02 -4.19
C PHE A 646 9.63 -5.61 -4.37
N VAL A 647 8.73 -4.86 -5.00
CA VAL A 647 7.34 -5.30 -5.24
C VAL A 647 7.31 -6.51 -6.18
N ALA A 648 8.10 -6.49 -7.26
CA ALA A 648 8.21 -7.62 -8.18
C ALA A 648 8.77 -8.88 -7.49
N GLY A 649 9.73 -8.72 -6.57
CA GLY A 649 10.33 -9.83 -5.83
C GLY A 649 9.32 -10.54 -4.90
N LEU A 650 8.40 -9.79 -4.30
CA LEU A 650 7.33 -10.38 -3.48
C LEU A 650 6.42 -11.29 -4.31
N GLU A 651 6.14 -10.92 -5.56
CA GLU A 651 5.25 -11.66 -6.45
C GLU A 651 5.94 -12.60 -7.46
N GLY A 652 7.28 -12.56 -7.53
CA GLY A 652 8.06 -13.41 -8.43
C GLY A 652 8.10 -14.89 -8.04
N SER A 653 8.41 -15.73 -9.02
CA SER A 653 8.82 -17.13 -8.85
C SER A 653 10.17 -17.23 -8.14
N PRO A 654 10.56 -18.40 -7.61
CA PRO A 654 11.87 -18.58 -6.97
C PRO A 654 13.07 -18.18 -7.86
N ALA A 655 13.00 -18.44 -9.17
CA ALA A 655 14.06 -18.06 -10.11
C ALA A 655 14.12 -16.53 -10.31
N GLN A 656 12.97 -15.89 -10.53
CA GLN A 656 12.86 -14.44 -10.66
C GLN A 656 13.33 -13.73 -9.38
N ARG A 657 12.92 -14.23 -8.19
CA ARG A 657 13.38 -13.74 -6.89
C ARG A 657 14.90 -13.82 -6.75
N GLY A 658 15.50 -14.94 -7.17
CA GLY A 658 16.95 -15.10 -7.18
C GLY A 658 17.66 -14.03 -8.03
N TRP A 659 17.13 -13.75 -9.22
CA TRP A 659 17.64 -12.69 -10.09
C TRP A 659 17.49 -11.30 -9.46
N ILE A 660 16.31 -10.98 -8.92
CA ILE A 660 16.00 -9.69 -8.28
C ILE A 660 16.92 -9.44 -7.08
N VAL A 661 17.08 -10.42 -6.19
CA VAL A 661 17.98 -10.33 -5.05
C VAL A 661 19.43 -10.12 -5.51
N ALA A 662 19.86 -10.80 -6.58
CA ALA A 662 21.17 -10.59 -7.16
C ALA A 662 21.34 -9.17 -7.75
N ALA A 663 20.30 -8.61 -8.38
CA ALA A 663 20.31 -7.23 -8.87
C ALA A 663 20.42 -6.23 -7.71
N MET A 664 19.64 -6.40 -6.65
CA MET A 664 19.74 -5.56 -5.44
C MET A 664 21.10 -5.67 -4.75
N ARG A 665 21.75 -6.85 -4.76
CA ARG A 665 23.13 -7.01 -4.27
C ARG A 665 24.15 -6.26 -5.13
N ARG A 666 23.97 -6.20 -6.45
CA ARG A 666 24.83 -5.37 -7.32
C ARG A 666 24.68 -3.89 -7.00
N MET A 667 23.45 -3.41 -6.77
CA MET A 667 23.19 -2.05 -6.29
C MET A 667 23.82 -1.79 -4.92
N GLU A 668 23.83 -2.78 -4.02
CA GLU A 668 24.46 -2.71 -2.70
C GLU A 668 26.00 -2.65 -2.76
N GLY A 669 26.60 -3.20 -3.81
CA GLY A 669 28.05 -3.23 -4.04
C GLY A 669 28.63 -1.98 -4.69
N LEU A 670 27.81 -0.98 -5.02
CA LEU A 670 28.28 0.29 -5.59
C LEU A 670 29.15 1.08 -4.58
N PRO A 671 30.08 1.91 -5.07
CA PRO A 671 30.90 2.77 -4.22
C PRO A 671 30.06 3.69 -3.32
N ALA A 672 30.66 4.10 -2.19
CA ALA A 672 30.08 5.07 -1.28
C ALA A 672 29.71 6.37 -2.04
N GLY A 673 28.44 6.79 -1.93
CA GLY A 673 27.88 7.92 -2.66
C GLY A 673 27.05 7.61 -3.91
N GLN A 674 27.31 6.48 -4.59
CA GLN A 674 26.44 5.99 -5.69
C GLN A 674 25.40 4.98 -5.19
N LYS A 675 25.71 4.33 -4.06
CA LYS A 675 24.81 3.40 -3.37
C LYS A 675 23.74 4.15 -2.57
N HIS A 676 22.47 3.79 -2.78
CA HIS A 676 21.40 4.24 -1.89
C HIS A 676 21.54 3.58 -0.50
N PRO A 677 21.52 4.32 0.62
CA PRO A 677 21.82 3.79 1.96
C PRO A 677 20.85 2.69 2.41
N ASN A 678 19.58 2.75 1.99
CA ASN A 678 18.57 1.77 2.39
C ASN A 678 18.51 0.52 1.49
N ILE A 679 19.34 0.38 0.44
CA ILE A 679 19.28 -0.79 -0.45
C ILE A 679 19.49 -2.12 0.29
N GLY A 680 20.44 -2.14 1.25
CA GLY A 680 20.71 -3.33 2.06
C GLY A 680 19.52 -3.70 2.95
N LYS A 681 18.88 -2.69 3.56
CA LYS A 681 17.65 -2.87 4.36
C LYS A 681 16.49 -3.35 3.48
N ALA A 682 16.30 -2.77 2.29
CA ALA A 682 15.27 -3.19 1.33
C ALA A 682 15.45 -4.66 0.91
N ARG A 683 16.67 -5.09 0.61
CA ARG A 683 16.99 -6.48 0.24
C ARG A 683 16.74 -7.44 1.40
N GLN A 684 17.21 -7.12 2.61
CA GLN A 684 16.97 -7.95 3.81
C GLN A 684 15.48 -8.10 4.11
N LEU A 685 14.72 -7.00 3.95
CA LEU A 685 13.27 -7.03 4.10
C LEU A 685 12.61 -7.94 3.07
N LEU A 686 13.01 -7.85 1.80
CA LEU A 686 12.50 -8.71 0.73
C LEU A 686 12.77 -10.19 1.01
N GLU A 687 14.01 -10.53 1.38
CA GLU A 687 14.41 -11.91 1.72
C GLU A 687 13.57 -12.46 2.90
N GLU A 688 13.38 -11.68 3.96
CA GLU A 688 12.59 -12.12 5.12
C GLU A 688 11.09 -12.21 4.82
N MET A 689 10.54 -11.26 4.07
CA MET A 689 9.13 -11.29 3.69
C MET A 689 8.82 -12.49 2.80
N THR A 690 9.65 -12.75 1.79
CA THR A 690 9.48 -13.92 0.91
C THR A 690 9.65 -15.23 1.68
N ARG A 691 10.63 -15.32 2.59
CA ARG A 691 10.79 -16.48 3.49
C ARG A 691 9.53 -16.74 4.32
N ARG A 692 8.90 -15.70 4.89
CA ARG A 692 7.65 -15.83 5.66
C ARG A 692 6.47 -16.21 4.77
N GLN A 693 6.40 -15.67 3.55
CA GLN A 693 5.37 -16.02 2.57
C GLN A 693 5.44 -17.51 2.21
N ASP A 694 6.63 -18.02 1.96
CA ASP A 694 6.84 -19.42 1.55
C ASP A 694 6.51 -20.39 2.70
N LEU A 695 6.85 -20.04 3.95
CA LEU A 695 6.55 -20.87 5.13
C LEU A 695 5.08 -20.87 5.51
N SER A 696 4.44 -19.70 5.49
CA SER A 696 3.04 -19.55 5.92
C SER A 696 2.03 -19.82 4.81
N ARG A 697 2.47 -19.81 3.54
CA ARG A 697 1.62 -19.77 2.34
C ARG A 697 0.61 -18.61 2.36
N THR A 698 0.94 -17.53 3.07
CA THR A 698 0.13 -16.31 3.19
C THR A 698 1.01 -15.07 3.00
N TRP A 699 0.42 -13.93 2.65
CA TRP A 699 1.20 -12.71 2.49
C TRP A 699 1.80 -12.21 3.80
N ALA A 700 3.10 -11.87 3.75
CA ALA A 700 3.78 -11.24 4.87
C ALA A 700 3.42 -9.74 4.91
N ASP A 701 3.10 -9.24 6.10
CA ASP A 701 2.87 -7.82 6.33
C ASP A 701 4.21 -7.07 6.41
N SER A 702 4.43 -6.13 5.48
CA SER A 702 5.68 -5.37 5.40
C SER A 702 5.91 -4.48 6.63
N ARG A 703 4.85 -3.98 7.27
CA ARG A 703 4.96 -3.12 8.46
C ARG A 703 5.43 -3.94 9.67
N CYS A 704 4.81 -5.10 9.88
CA CYS A 704 5.18 -6.03 10.93
C CYS A 704 6.64 -6.52 10.78
N VAL A 705 7.02 -6.94 9.56
CA VAL A 705 8.38 -7.47 9.32
C VAL A 705 9.43 -6.38 9.51
N ARG A 706 9.19 -5.14 9.06
CA ARG A 706 10.12 -4.01 9.27
C ARG A 706 10.34 -3.70 10.74
N GLN A 707 9.28 -3.67 11.55
CA GLN A 707 9.36 -3.41 13.00
C GLN A 707 10.12 -4.49 13.76
N GLU A 708 10.14 -5.73 13.25
CA GLU A 708 10.88 -6.84 13.85
C GLU A 708 12.35 -6.89 13.40
N LEU A 709 12.64 -6.54 12.14
CA LEU A 709 13.98 -6.59 11.58
C LEU A 709 14.84 -5.38 11.94
N PHE A 710 14.24 -4.19 11.97
CA PHE A 710 14.98 -2.94 12.10
C PHE A 710 14.62 -2.23 13.41
N THR A 711 15.64 -1.68 14.06
CA THR A 711 15.46 -0.82 15.24
C THR A 711 14.78 0.49 14.87
N GLU A 712 15.00 0.96 13.64
CA GLU A 712 14.30 2.09 13.04
C GLU A 712 12.91 1.63 12.59
N SER A 713 11.86 2.27 13.10
CA SER A 713 10.48 1.94 12.74
C SER A 713 10.10 2.31 11.30
N PHE A 714 10.93 3.12 10.63
CA PHE A 714 10.65 3.71 9.33
C PHE A 714 11.82 3.49 8.37
N VAL A 715 11.63 2.58 7.42
CA VAL A 715 12.59 2.32 6.34
C VAL A 715 11.88 2.59 5.02
N MET A 716 12.38 3.59 4.28
CA MET A 716 11.94 3.91 2.93
C MET A 716 12.62 2.96 1.91
N ILE A 717 11.80 2.38 1.04
CA ILE A 717 12.19 1.41 0.01
C ILE A 717 11.68 1.83 -1.36
#